data_AF-A0A1D6F7B1-F1
#
_entry.id   AF-A0A1D6F7B1-F1
#
_cell.length_a   1.000
_cell.length_b   1.000
_cell.length_c   1.000
_cell.angle_alpha   90.00
_cell.angle_beta   90.00
_cell.angle_gamma   90.00
#
_symmetry.space_group_name_H-M   'P 1'
#
loop_
_entity.id
_entity.type
_entity.pdbx_description
1 polymer ?
#
loop_
_entity_poly.entity_id
_entity_poly.type
_entity_poly.pdbx_seq_one_letter_code
_entity_poly.pdbx_strand_id
1 'polypeptide(L)'
;MAADDVRELLLSTTADASDPSTPLSAPDLRLLIDRLRFCSDRLNASALSFAASNRGVLANALLRAASAADSSASLESSLDSALAPLASWPDLSDLRALADRLLAARRELAERQEHLAAASMIASLSSRLREARAAASPLDAAAAIAELKTLLIDLERSGSGQDDPVVFRLLRSDWEQLVDELQVRLSKNVEECVDFAPEGGKVVVSATPKGHSDGSHGVELPVALQALEVSFTEKIQLVLLHHRLTASIIDALDYGMAKIADSMMKHILVPAISNIHVSVLVECGPEHTVSVLSVVHSEENKDNRDGSNLYSRIVDVIKFVCKFICMENSKWVQFFAKLTWPRISDLVITHFLSKAVPNEASKLIEFQDVVQSTTEFENKLRSMMFLLPDRKDGKLTQFVDDVEVHFAVRKRSEILVKARNILVQYDYDSPLPEKCFTSKSALLVMKLVHGALKDASLSSARVAKEFCFAARDVLLLYRAIVPVQLEKQFDSLSQVAAIVHNDFYHLSQEILGLAFQYRADFPSDLQKQVVFVDLAPIFSQMADAILRRQIQLTVDTISEAIDGAEGFQNTHQPQHYESAKFSIEQVVFILEKIRIMWESILPRSIYRKSMCNVLGSVFSRITRDMLLIDDMAAEETLQLQGLIHLALENLSSLFLSLVENNDGSTKFLDHDAWIQLDGILPSLKKFRKLAELLDMSLKSITSCWESGDLVRCGFTSSEVQNFIKAIFADSPLRKECLGWIVRTPA
;
A
#
# COMPACT_ATOMS: atom_id res chain seq x y z
N MET A 1 -64.56 -18.62 30.77
CA MET A 1 -63.76 -18.83 31.99
C MET A 1 -64.64 -19.59 32.97
N ALA A 2 -64.52 -20.92 32.97
CA ALA A 2 -65.18 -21.77 33.94
C ALA A 2 -64.26 -21.84 35.16
N ALA A 3 -64.79 -21.48 36.34
CA ALA A 3 -64.11 -21.70 37.61
C ALA A 3 -64.11 -23.22 37.85
N ASP A 4 -62.96 -23.87 37.63
CA ASP A 4 -62.78 -25.33 37.76
C ASP A 4 -62.68 -25.79 39.23
N ASP A 5 -62.81 -24.87 40.19
CA ASP A 5 -62.85 -25.21 41.62
C ASP A 5 -64.06 -24.61 42.32
N VAL A 6 -64.93 -25.48 42.86
CA VAL A 6 -66.23 -25.12 43.44
C VAL A 6 -66.07 -24.23 44.67
N ARG A 7 -64.90 -24.27 45.36
CA ARG A 7 -64.58 -23.38 46.48
C ARG A 7 -64.39 -21.93 46.07
N GLU A 8 -64.08 -21.61 44.80
CA GLU A 8 -63.95 -20.22 44.34
C GLU A 8 -65.26 -19.44 44.48
N LEU A 9 -66.41 -20.13 44.45
CA LEU A 9 -67.73 -19.53 44.67
C LEU A 9 -67.94 -19.03 46.12
N LEU A 10 -67.07 -19.36 47.08
CA LEU A 10 -67.11 -18.93 48.48
C LEU A 10 -66.08 -17.85 48.85
N LEU A 11 -65.04 -17.62 48.03
CA LEU A 11 -63.86 -16.78 48.35
C LEU A 11 -64.17 -15.29 48.61
N SER A 12 -65.39 -14.82 48.36
CA SER A 12 -65.77 -13.41 48.52
C SER A 12 -66.13 -12.98 49.95
N THR A 13 -66.24 -13.89 50.93
CA THR A 13 -66.95 -13.57 52.19
C THR A 13 -66.39 -14.15 53.51
N THR A 14 -65.36 -15.00 53.50
CA THR A 14 -64.71 -15.51 54.73
C THR A 14 -63.20 -15.61 54.55
N ALA A 15 -62.43 -14.96 55.43
CA ALA A 15 -60.99 -14.70 55.25
C ALA A 15 -60.05 -15.91 55.42
N ASP A 16 -60.54 -17.09 55.83
CA ASP A 16 -59.71 -18.29 56.11
C ASP A 16 -59.91 -19.46 55.11
N ALA A 17 -60.47 -19.21 53.93
CA ALA A 17 -60.80 -20.26 52.94
C ALA A 17 -59.74 -20.46 51.83
N SER A 18 -58.47 -20.16 52.08
CA SER A 18 -57.37 -20.29 51.10
C SER A 18 -56.48 -21.53 51.29
N ASP A 19 -56.69 -22.33 52.35
CA ASP A 19 -56.01 -23.62 52.52
C ASP A 19 -56.93 -24.79 52.09
N PRO A 20 -56.54 -25.62 51.10
CA PRO A 20 -57.37 -26.71 50.57
C PRO A 20 -57.57 -27.88 51.55
N SER A 21 -56.83 -27.93 52.66
CA SER A 21 -56.84 -29.05 53.60
C SER A 21 -57.84 -28.91 54.78
N THR A 22 -58.45 -27.74 54.98
CA THR A 22 -59.45 -27.51 56.04
C THR A 22 -60.87 -27.91 55.61
N PRO A 23 -61.63 -28.66 56.43
CA PRO A 23 -63.02 -29.02 56.11
C PRO A 23 -63.94 -27.79 56.18
N LEU A 24 -64.73 -27.57 55.13
CA LEU A 24 -65.70 -26.46 55.05
C LEU A 24 -66.78 -26.63 56.13
N SER A 25 -67.13 -25.53 56.81
CA SER A 25 -68.14 -25.57 57.86
C SER A 25 -69.54 -25.81 57.26
N ALA A 26 -70.46 -26.40 58.04
CA ALA A 26 -71.84 -26.63 57.59
C ALA A 26 -72.56 -25.37 57.04
N PRO A 27 -72.37 -24.15 57.60
CA PRO A 27 -72.85 -22.91 56.98
C PRO A 27 -72.28 -22.67 55.58
N ASP A 28 -70.98 -22.88 55.37
CA ASP A 28 -70.30 -22.63 54.10
C ASP A 28 -70.78 -23.59 53.01
N LEU A 29 -71.03 -24.86 53.37
CA LEU A 29 -71.65 -25.83 52.47
C LEU A 29 -73.07 -25.44 52.06
N ARG A 30 -73.87 -24.86 52.96
CA ARG A 30 -75.22 -24.36 52.61
C ARG A 30 -75.15 -23.18 51.65
N LEU A 31 -74.25 -22.23 51.90
CA LEU A 31 -74.07 -21.06 51.02
C LEU A 31 -73.59 -21.48 49.62
N LEU A 32 -72.70 -22.48 49.55
CA LEU A 32 -72.21 -23.03 48.30
C LEU A 32 -73.32 -23.78 47.54
N ILE A 33 -74.18 -24.53 48.24
CA ILE A 33 -75.37 -25.16 47.64
C ILE A 33 -76.33 -24.10 47.06
N ASP A 34 -76.59 -23.01 47.77
CA ASP A 34 -77.51 -21.97 47.29
C ASP A 34 -76.92 -21.19 46.10
N ARG A 35 -75.61 -20.90 46.11
CA ARG A 35 -74.93 -20.28 44.95
C ARG A 35 -74.88 -21.21 43.74
N LEU A 36 -74.65 -22.51 43.94
CA LEU A 36 -74.72 -23.51 42.88
C LEU A 36 -76.13 -23.64 42.32
N ARG A 37 -77.17 -23.61 43.16
CA ARG A 37 -78.56 -23.60 42.71
C ARG A 37 -78.88 -22.37 41.88
N PHE A 38 -78.45 -21.19 42.33
CA PHE A 38 -78.65 -19.96 41.55
C PHE A 38 -77.91 -20.00 40.20
N CYS A 39 -76.67 -20.50 40.16
CA CYS A 39 -75.95 -20.71 38.90
C CYS A 39 -76.63 -21.75 38.00
N SER A 40 -77.14 -22.84 38.58
CA SER A 40 -77.90 -23.87 37.87
C SER A 40 -79.17 -23.29 37.26
N ASP A 41 -79.95 -22.51 38.02
CA ASP A 41 -81.19 -21.90 37.54
C ASP A 41 -80.91 -20.87 36.44
N ARG A 42 -79.84 -20.09 36.56
CA ARG A 42 -79.40 -19.14 35.53
C ARG A 42 -78.92 -19.85 34.27
N LEU A 43 -78.16 -20.94 34.40
CA LEU A 43 -77.77 -21.79 33.27
C LEU A 43 -78.98 -22.44 32.61
N ASN A 44 -79.94 -22.91 33.40
CA ASN A 44 -81.17 -23.52 32.89
C ASN A 44 -82.05 -22.51 32.16
N ALA A 45 -82.19 -21.29 32.68
CA ALA A 45 -82.87 -20.19 31.98
C ALA A 45 -82.16 -19.78 30.68
N SER A 46 -80.83 -19.75 30.67
CA SER A 46 -80.01 -19.49 29.48
C SER A 46 -80.12 -20.61 28.43
N ALA A 47 -80.14 -21.87 28.89
CA ALA A 47 -80.32 -23.03 28.02
C ALA A 47 -81.74 -23.07 27.43
N LEU A 48 -82.76 -22.74 28.21
CA LEU A 48 -84.15 -22.65 27.75
C LEU A 48 -84.36 -21.50 26.76
N SER A 49 -83.74 -20.33 26.98
CA SER A 49 -83.81 -19.21 26.04
C SER A 49 -83.05 -19.50 24.73
N PHE A 50 -81.91 -20.19 24.81
CA PHE A 50 -81.16 -20.67 23.65
C PHE A 50 -81.94 -21.73 22.87
N ALA A 51 -82.57 -22.70 23.55
CA ALA A 51 -83.39 -23.74 22.93
C ALA A 51 -84.67 -23.19 22.30
N ALA A 52 -85.31 -22.20 22.94
CA ALA A 52 -86.48 -21.52 22.37
C ALA A 52 -86.12 -20.71 21.12
N SER A 53 -84.98 -19.99 21.14
CA SER A 53 -84.51 -19.17 20.01
C SER A 53 -84.02 -19.99 18.81
N ASN A 54 -83.55 -21.24 19.04
CA ASN A 54 -83.00 -22.11 18.00
C ASN A 54 -83.89 -23.30 17.62
N ARG A 55 -85.15 -23.33 18.08
CA ARG A 55 -86.08 -24.46 17.87
C ARG A 55 -86.27 -24.83 16.40
N GLY A 56 -86.34 -23.84 15.50
CA GLY A 56 -86.50 -24.06 14.06
C GLY A 56 -85.25 -24.63 13.37
N VAL A 57 -84.06 -24.22 13.81
CA VAL A 57 -82.78 -24.68 13.25
C VAL A 57 -82.47 -26.11 13.70
N LEU A 58 -82.72 -26.42 14.97
CA LEU A 58 -82.55 -27.77 15.52
C LEU A 58 -83.56 -28.78 14.95
N ALA A 59 -84.82 -28.39 14.76
CA ALA A 59 -85.81 -29.25 14.11
C ALA A 59 -85.43 -29.59 12.67
N ASN A 60 -84.94 -28.61 11.90
CA ASN A 60 -84.45 -28.83 10.53
C ASN A 60 -83.18 -29.69 10.48
N ALA A 61 -82.27 -29.55 11.45
CA ALA A 61 -81.08 -30.40 11.54
C ALA A 61 -81.43 -31.86 11.90
N LEU A 62 -82.37 -32.07 12.82
CA LEU A 62 -82.86 -33.40 13.18
C LEU A 62 -83.67 -34.07 12.06
N LEU A 63 -84.46 -33.31 11.28
CA LEU A 63 -85.14 -33.80 10.09
C LEU A 63 -84.15 -34.23 9.00
N ARG A 64 -83.08 -33.45 8.78
CA ARG A 64 -81.99 -33.84 7.85
C ARG A 64 -81.22 -35.07 8.35
N ALA A 65 -80.94 -35.15 9.64
CA ALA A 65 -80.26 -36.30 10.24
C ALA A 65 -81.13 -37.58 10.21
N ALA A 66 -82.45 -37.48 10.42
CA ALA A 66 -83.38 -38.59 10.27
C ALA A 66 -83.49 -39.06 8.81
N SER A 67 -83.58 -38.12 7.85
CA SER A 67 -83.56 -38.45 6.41
C SER A 67 -82.24 -39.05 5.93
N ALA A 68 -81.13 -38.74 6.61
CA ALA A 68 -79.80 -39.31 6.35
C ALA A 68 -79.61 -40.69 7.02
N ALA A 69 -80.33 -40.97 8.12
CA ALA A 69 -80.34 -42.28 8.77
C ALA A 69 -81.23 -43.29 8.01
N ASP A 70 -82.39 -42.86 7.51
CA ASP A 70 -83.26 -43.69 6.65
C ASP A 70 -82.60 -44.06 5.31
N SER A 71 -81.75 -43.18 4.76
CA SER A 71 -80.98 -43.46 3.55
C SER A 71 -79.79 -44.40 3.78
N SER A 72 -79.25 -44.47 5.01
CA SER A 72 -78.21 -45.42 5.39
C SER A 72 -78.75 -46.86 5.53
N ALA A 73 -79.95 -47.04 6.09
CA ALA A 73 -80.61 -48.36 6.19
C ALA A 73 -81.11 -48.87 4.82
N SER A 74 -81.53 -47.96 3.94
CA SER A 74 -81.82 -48.24 2.53
C SER A 74 -80.59 -48.73 1.77
N LEU A 75 -79.42 -48.14 2.04
CA LEU A 75 -78.14 -48.51 1.44
C LEU A 75 -77.68 -49.89 1.90
N GLU A 76 -77.83 -50.26 3.18
CA GLU A 76 -77.49 -51.60 3.69
C GLU A 76 -78.34 -52.70 3.03
N SER A 77 -79.66 -52.53 2.92
CA SER A 77 -80.52 -53.52 2.24
C SER A 77 -80.29 -53.57 0.72
N SER A 78 -79.92 -52.44 0.11
CA SER A 78 -79.53 -52.38 -1.30
C SER A 78 -78.16 -53.03 -1.53
N LEU A 79 -77.25 -52.95 -0.56
CA LEU A 79 -75.94 -53.60 -0.60
C LEU A 79 -76.10 -55.13 -0.44
N ASP A 80 -76.92 -55.60 0.51
CA ASP A 80 -77.17 -57.04 0.70
C ASP A 80 -77.90 -57.66 -0.51
N SER A 81 -78.85 -56.94 -1.13
CA SER A 81 -79.50 -57.39 -2.38
C SER A 81 -78.58 -57.34 -3.60
N ALA A 82 -77.63 -56.39 -3.66
CA ALA A 82 -76.63 -56.29 -4.73
C ALA A 82 -75.45 -57.26 -4.57
N LEU A 83 -75.15 -57.71 -3.35
CA LEU A 83 -74.09 -58.68 -3.02
C LEU A 83 -74.59 -60.14 -3.06
N ALA A 84 -75.90 -60.40 -3.01
CA ALA A 84 -76.48 -61.74 -3.14
C ALA A 84 -76.10 -62.48 -4.45
N PRO A 85 -76.01 -61.83 -5.64
CA PRO A 85 -75.52 -62.48 -6.85
C PRO A 85 -74.02 -62.79 -6.81
N LEU A 86 -73.22 -61.93 -6.16
CA LEU A 86 -71.76 -62.06 -6.04
C LEU A 86 -71.33 -63.23 -5.13
N ALA A 87 -72.20 -63.68 -4.22
CA ALA A 87 -72.01 -64.89 -3.42
C ALA A 87 -72.24 -66.20 -4.19
N SER A 88 -72.84 -66.14 -5.39
CA SER A 88 -73.19 -67.30 -6.23
C SER A 88 -72.22 -67.56 -7.40
N TRP A 89 -71.17 -66.75 -7.55
CA TRP A 89 -70.21 -66.85 -8.65
C TRP A 89 -69.02 -67.76 -8.27
N PRO A 90 -68.63 -68.76 -9.09
CA PRO A 90 -67.67 -69.78 -8.67
C PRO A 90 -66.20 -69.32 -8.59
N ASP A 91 -65.83 -68.17 -9.20
CA ASP A 91 -64.47 -67.65 -9.13
C ASP A 91 -64.44 -66.11 -9.23
N LEU A 92 -64.02 -65.44 -8.14
CA LEU A 92 -63.90 -63.97 -8.04
C LEU A 92 -62.59 -63.44 -8.64
N SER A 93 -61.73 -64.33 -9.16
CA SER A 93 -60.43 -63.99 -9.75
C SER A 93 -60.55 -63.08 -10.99
N ASP A 94 -61.52 -63.34 -11.86
CA ASP A 94 -61.78 -62.54 -13.07
C ASP A 94 -62.26 -61.11 -12.75
N LEU A 95 -63.04 -60.96 -11.69
CA LEU A 95 -63.56 -59.67 -11.24
C LEU A 95 -62.44 -58.85 -10.58
N ARG A 96 -61.53 -59.50 -9.84
CA ARG A 96 -60.30 -58.87 -9.33
C ARG A 96 -59.37 -58.46 -10.47
N ALA A 97 -59.19 -59.28 -11.49
CA ALA A 97 -58.39 -58.95 -12.68
C ALA A 97 -59.00 -57.80 -13.51
N LEU A 98 -60.33 -57.65 -13.51
CA LEU A 98 -61.02 -56.48 -14.10
C LEU A 98 -60.86 -55.23 -13.24
N ALA A 99 -60.99 -55.35 -11.91
CA ALA A 99 -60.79 -54.23 -10.98
C ALA A 99 -59.35 -53.70 -11.00
N ASP A 100 -58.35 -54.59 -11.07
CA ASP A 100 -56.94 -54.22 -11.19
C ASP A 100 -56.66 -53.52 -12.53
N ARG A 101 -57.28 -53.98 -13.64
CA ARG A 101 -57.24 -53.29 -14.94
C ARG A 101 -57.90 -51.91 -14.89
N LEU A 102 -59.00 -51.76 -14.16
CA LEU A 102 -59.72 -50.49 -14.01
C LEU A 102 -58.93 -49.50 -13.13
N LEU A 103 -58.27 -49.98 -12.07
CA LEU A 103 -57.34 -49.19 -11.26
C LEU A 103 -56.10 -48.78 -12.06
N ALA A 104 -55.54 -49.68 -12.88
CA ALA A 104 -54.45 -49.35 -13.79
C ALA A 104 -54.87 -48.29 -14.83
N ALA A 105 -56.05 -48.43 -15.44
CA ALA A 105 -56.59 -47.45 -16.38
C ALA A 105 -56.89 -46.10 -15.71
N ARG A 106 -57.32 -46.07 -14.44
CA ARG A 106 -57.51 -44.82 -13.68
C ARG A 106 -56.19 -44.14 -13.33
N ARG A 107 -55.14 -44.90 -13.01
CA ARG A 107 -53.79 -44.35 -12.82
C ARG A 107 -53.25 -43.78 -14.13
N GLU A 108 -53.38 -44.53 -15.22
CA GLU A 108 -52.98 -44.05 -16.56
C GLU A 108 -53.76 -42.80 -16.97
N LEU A 109 -55.07 -42.73 -16.67
CA LEU A 109 -55.87 -41.53 -16.93
C LEU A 109 -55.37 -40.32 -16.11
N ALA A 110 -55.03 -40.52 -14.83
CA ALA A 110 -54.49 -39.45 -13.98
C ALA A 110 -53.11 -38.98 -14.50
N GLU A 111 -52.22 -39.90 -14.87
CA GLU A 111 -50.92 -39.59 -15.49
C GLU A 111 -51.10 -38.82 -16.81
N ARG A 112 -52.02 -39.27 -17.68
CA ARG A 112 -52.36 -38.56 -18.92
C ARG A 112 -52.95 -37.17 -18.68
N GLN A 113 -53.73 -36.99 -17.61
CA GLN A 113 -54.27 -35.68 -17.22
C GLN A 113 -53.16 -34.74 -16.72
N GLU A 114 -52.19 -35.23 -15.94
CA GLU A 114 -51.02 -34.45 -15.52
C GLU A 114 -50.12 -34.09 -16.72
N HIS A 115 -49.88 -35.04 -17.64
CA HIS A 115 -49.14 -34.76 -18.87
C HIS A 115 -49.85 -33.73 -19.76
N LEU A 116 -51.18 -33.81 -19.87
CA LEU A 116 -51.98 -32.85 -20.64
C LEU A 116 -51.96 -31.46 -19.99
N ALA A 117 -52.01 -31.39 -18.65
CA ALA A 117 -51.87 -30.15 -17.91
C ALA A 117 -50.48 -29.51 -18.15
N ALA A 118 -49.41 -30.29 -18.06
CA ALA A 118 -48.04 -29.82 -18.34
C ALA A 118 -47.88 -29.35 -19.80
N ALA A 119 -48.38 -30.12 -20.77
CA ALA A 119 -48.35 -29.74 -22.18
C ALA A 119 -49.16 -28.46 -22.46
N SER A 120 -50.31 -28.27 -21.79
CA SER A 120 -51.11 -27.06 -21.91
C SER A 120 -50.40 -25.81 -21.37
N MET A 121 -49.64 -25.95 -20.28
CA MET A 121 -48.84 -24.86 -19.69
C MET A 121 -47.68 -24.47 -20.61
N ILE A 122 -46.98 -25.46 -21.18
CA ILE A 122 -45.92 -25.24 -22.18
C ILE A 122 -46.49 -24.54 -23.41
N ALA A 123 -47.64 -25.00 -23.92
CA ALA A 123 -48.29 -24.38 -25.07
C ALA A 123 -48.69 -22.93 -24.79
N SER A 124 -49.23 -22.64 -23.61
CA SER A 124 -49.57 -21.28 -23.17
C SER A 124 -48.34 -20.37 -23.10
N LEU A 125 -47.24 -20.81 -22.48
CA LEU A 125 -45.98 -20.05 -22.41
C LEU A 125 -45.39 -19.79 -23.80
N SER A 126 -45.42 -20.79 -24.68
CA SER A 126 -44.97 -20.64 -26.07
C SER A 126 -45.82 -19.66 -26.88
N SER A 127 -47.14 -19.59 -26.62
CA SER A 127 -48.04 -18.61 -27.24
C SER A 127 -47.69 -17.20 -26.80
N ARG A 128 -47.51 -17.00 -25.48
CA ARG A 128 -47.16 -15.69 -24.91
C ARG A 128 -45.80 -15.18 -25.39
N LEU A 129 -44.81 -16.05 -25.56
CA LEU A 129 -43.52 -15.69 -26.18
C LEU A 129 -43.70 -15.23 -27.64
N ARG A 130 -44.56 -15.91 -28.40
CA ARG A 130 -44.86 -15.54 -29.79
C ARG A 130 -45.62 -14.22 -29.89
N GLU A 131 -46.58 -14.00 -29.00
CA GLU A 131 -47.35 -12.76 -28.89
C GLU A 131 -46.44 -11.58 -28.50
N ALA A 132 -45.54 -11.77 -27.53
CA ALA A 132 -44.53 -10.77 -27.17
C ALA A 132 -43.61 -10.42 -28.36
N ARG A 133 -43.21 -11.41 -29.17
CA ARG A 133 -42.38 -11.18 -30.37
C ARG A 133 -43.12 -10.38 -31.45
N ALA A 134 -44.44 -10.56 -31.55
CA ALA A 134 -45.29 -9.93 -32.54
C ALA A 134 -45.90 -8.60 -32.10
N ALA A 135 -45.62 -8.13 -30.87
CA ALA A 135 -46.16 -6.89 -30.34
C ALA A 135 -45.70 -5.68 -31.18
N ALA A 136 -46.66 -4.82 -31.55
CA ALA A 136 -46.42 -3.65 -32.38
C ALA A 136 -45.73 -2.51 -31.60
N SER A 137 -46.01 -2.41 -30.29
CA SER A 137 -45.38 -1.44 -29.39
C SER A 137 -44.19 -2.10 -28.66
N PRO A 138 -43.02 -1.44 -28.62
CA PRO A 138 -41.88 -1.96 -27.84
C PRO A 138 -42.14 -1.95 -26.34
N LEU A 139 -43.04 -1.10 -25.83
CA LEU A 139 -43.42 -1.09 -24.42
C LEU A 139 -44.23 -2.34 -24.06
N ASP A 140 -45.16 -2.74 -24.92
CA ASP A 140 -45.98 -3.94 -24.71
C ASP A 140 -45.11 -5.20 -24.80
N ALA A 141 -44.16 -5.22 -25.75
CA ALA A 141 -43.14 -6.26 -25.84
C ALA A 141 -42.29 -6.34 -24.56
N ALA A 142 -41.80 -5.20 -24.06
CA ALA A 142 -40.99 -5.12 -22.84
C ALA A 142 -41.77 -5.57 -21.59
N ALA A 143 -43.03 -5.17 -21.45
CA ALA A 143 -43.89 -5.59 -20.35
C ALA A 143 -44.16 -7.11 -20.40
N ALA A 144 -44.45 -7.66 -21.57
CA ALA A 144 -44.65 -9.09 -21.75
C ALA A 144 -43.38 -9.91 -21.43
N ILE A 145 -42.20 -9.41 -21.81
CA ILE A 145 -40.91 -10.00 -21.45
C ILE A 145 -40.70 -10.03 -19.94
N ALA A 146 -40.97 -8.90 -19.26
CA ALA A 146 -40.83 -8.78 -17.83
C ALA A 146 -41.77 -9.72 -17.08
N GLU A 147 -43.01 -9.88 -17.53
CA GLU A 147 -43.94 -10.87 -16.98
C GLU A 147 -43.45 -12.31 -17.20
N LEU A 148 -42.99 -12.63 -18.42
CA LEU A 148 -42.50 -13.97 -18.77
C LEU A 148 -41.24 -14.35 -17.97
N LYS A 149 -40.41 -13.37 -17.61
CA LYS A 149 -39.26 -13.56 -16.71
C LYS A 149 -39.68 -14.19 -15.39
N THR A 150 -40.71 -13.65 -14.74
CA THR A 150 -41.19 -14.18 -13.44
C THR A 150 -41.65 -15.63 -13.52
N LEU A 151 -42.12 -16.05 -14.69
CA LEU A 151 -42.69 -17.39 -14.91
C LEU A 151 -41.65 -18.41 -15.38
N LEU A 152 -40.59 -17.97 -16.05
CA LEU A 152 -39.54 -18.83 -16.62
C LEU A 152 -38.27 -18.89 -15.77
N ILE A 153 -38.02 -17.85 -14.95
CA ILE A 153 -36.75 -17.65 -14.23
C ILE A 153 -36.95 -17.59 -12.70
N ASP A 154 -37.95 -16.85 -12.19
CA ASP A 154 -38.10 -16.61 -10.74
C ASP A 154 -38.86 -17.69 -9.95
N LEU A 155 -39.29 -18.78 -10.60
CA LEU A 155 -39.89 -19.91 -9.87
C LEU A 155 -38.81 -20.60 -9.04
N GLU A 156 -38.79 -20.37 -7.72
CA GLU A 156 -38.05 -21.14 -6.73
C GLU A 156 -38.36 -22.63 -6.87
N ARG A 157 -37.62 -23.34 -7.74
CA ARG A 157 -37.57 -24.79 -7.74
C ARG A 157 -36.20 -25.21 -7.23
N SER A 158 -36.18 -25.51 -5.93
CA SER A 158 -35.08 -26.18 -5.26
C SER A 158 -34.84 -27.56 -5.90
N GLY A 159 -33.90 -27.62 -6.83
CA GLY A 159 -33.44 -28.88 -7.41
C GLY A 159 -32.20 -28.59 -8.23
N SER A 160 -31.08 -29.22 -7.86
CA SER A 160 -29.81 -29.14 -8.57
C SER A 160 -30.00 -29.19 -10.09
N GLY A 161 -29.41 -28.22 -10.81
CA GLY A 161 -29.63 -27.94 -12.24
C GLY A 161 -29.21 -29.03 -13.25
N GLN A 162 -29.24 -30.31 -12.89
CA GLN A 162 -29.03 -31.44 -13.81
C GLN A 162 -30.34 -32.08 -14.32
N ASP A 163 -31.47 -31.88 -13.65
CA ASP A 163 -32.77 -32.50 -14.01
C ASP A 163 -33.83 -31.51 -14.53
N ASP A 164 -33.43 -30.36 -15.08
CA ASP A 164 -34.38 -29.41 -15.67
C ASP A 164 -34.87 -29.94 -17.04
N PRO A 165 -36.19 -30.14 -17.26
CA PRO A 165 -36.72 -30.70 -18.51
C PRO A 165 -36.27 -29.88 -19.72
N VAL A 166 -35.86 -30.56 -20.80
CA VAL A 166 -35.33 -29.92 -22.02
C VAL A 166 -36.24 -28.82 -22.56
N VAL A 167 -37.56 -28.98 -22.42
CA VAL A 167 -38.56 -28.00 -22.90
C VAL A 167 -38.47 -26.66 -22.18
N PHE A 168 -38.25 -26.64 -20.85
CA PHE A 168 -38.08 -25.37 -20.12
C PHE A 168 -36.76 -24.69 -20.47
N ARG A 169 -35.72 -25.46 -20.80
CA ARG A 169 -34.46 -24.94 -21.31
C ARG A 169 -34.62 -24.26 -22.68
N LEU A 170 -35.42 -24.85 -23.56
CA LEU A 170 -35.74 -24.26 -24.87
C LEU A 170 -36.60 -22.99 -24.71
N LEU A 171 -37.63 -23.01 -23.86
CA LEU A 171 -38.44 -21.81 -23.59
C LEU A 171 -37.61 -20.67 -22.97
N ARG A 172 -36.65 -20.99 -22.11
CA ARG A 172 -35.70 -20.02 -21.54
C ARG A 172 -34.77 -19.45 -22.62
N SER A 173 -34.24 -20.29 -23.49
CA SER A 173 -33.43 -19.86 -24.64
C SER A 173 -34.21 -18.98 -25.61
N ASP A 174 -35.48 -19.29 -25.88
CA ASP A 174 -36.36 -18.49 -26.74
C ASP A 174 -36.66 -17.12 -26.11
N TRP A 175 -36.84 -17.08 -24.79
CA TRP A 175 -36.98 -15.84 -24.03
C TRP A 175 -35.69 -15.00 -24.07
N GLU A 176 -34.53 -15.60 -23.83
CA GLU A 176 -33.22 -14.93 -23.93
C GLU A 176 -32.99 -14.33 -25.32
N GLN A 177 -33.27 -15.10 -26.37
CA GLN A 177 -33.16 -14.60 -27.75
C GLN A 177 -34.10 -13.42 -28.02
N LEU A 178 -35.34 -13.48 -27.52
CA LEU A 178 -36.31 -12.40 -27.70
C LEU A 178 -35.89 -11.12 -26.96
N VAL A 179 -35.28 -11.29 -25.77
CA VAL A 179 -34.66 -10.21 -25.01
C VAL A 179 -33.52 -9.56 -25.81
N ASP A 180 -32.60 -10.35 -26.35
CA ASP A 180 -31.49 -9.88 -27.18
C ASP A 180 -31.98 -9.14 -28.43
N GLU A 181 -32.98 -9.69 -29.13
CA GLU A 181 -33.61 -9.09 -30.31
C GLU A 181 -34.20 -7.71 -29.99
N LEU A 182 -34.92 -7.58 -28.87
CA LEU A 182 -35.51 -6.31 -28.43
C LEU A 182 -34.41 -5.33 -28.01
N GLN A 183 -33.41 -5.77 -27.25
CA GLN A 183 -32.31 -4.93 -26.80
C GLN A 183 -31.50 -4.35 -27.97
N VAL A 184 -31.15 -5.18 -28.97
CA VAL A 184 -30.42 -4.73 -30.16
C VAL A 184 -31.24 -3.70 -30.94
N ARG A 185 -32.54 -3.96 -31.11
CA ARG A 185 -33.45 -3.04 -31.82
C ARG A 185 -33.58 -1.70 -31.09
N LEU A 186 -33.78 -1.72 -29.78
CA LEU A 186 -33.92 -0.50 -28.97
C LEU A 186 -32.61 0.27 -28.84
N SER A 187 -31.47 -0.42 -28.68
CA SER A 187 -30.15 0.22 -28.64
C SER A 187 -29.84 0.93 -29.96
N LYS A 188 -30.14 0.30 -31.10
CA LYS A 188 -29.99 0.91 -32.42
C LYS A 188 -30.89 2.16 -32.57
N ASN A 189 -32.12 2.09 -32.08
CA ASN A 189 -33.02 3.25 -32.10
C ASN A 189 -32.47 4.42 -31.25
N VAL A 190 -31.98 4.13 -30.05
CA VAL A 190 -31.34 5.13 -29.17
C VAL A 190 -30.12 5.77 -29.85
N GLU A 191 -29.31 5.00 -30.58
CA GLU A 191 -28.17 5.52 -31.36
C GLU A 191 -28.61 6.44 -32.51
N GLU A 192 -29.66 6.08 -33.23
CA GLU A 192 -30.20 6.90 -34.32
C GLU A 192 -30.85 8.20 -33.81
N CYS A 193 -31.27 8.24 -32.54
CA CYS A 193 -31.75 9.43 -31.85
C CYS A 193 -30.62 10.30 -31.26
N VAL A 194 -29.43 9.76 -30.99
CA VAL A 194 -28.28 10.49 -30.42
C VAL A 194 -27.07 10.36 -31.35
N ASP A 195 -27.02 11.23 -32.34
CA ASP A 195 -26.02 11.23 -33.40
C ASP A 195 -24.79 12.04 -33.02
N PHE A 196 -23.61 11.41 -33.07
CA PHE A 196 -22.32 12.03 -32.76
C PHE A 196 -21.57 12.32 -34.05
N ALA A 197 -21.11 13.55 -34.23
CA ALA A 197 -20.33 13.91 -35.41
C ALA A 197 -19.02 13.09 -35.47
N PRO A 198 -18.64 12.57 -36.66
CA PRO A 198 -17.45 11.72 -36.81
C PRO A 198 -16.14 12.45 -36.47
N GLU A 199 -16.10 13.77 -36.70
CA GLU A 199 -14.95 14.62 -36.35
C GLU A 199 -14.88 14.97 -34.85
N GLY A 200 -15.88 14.59 -34.05
CA GLY A 200 -16.00 14.94 -32.64
C GLY A 200 -16.51 16.37 -32.40
N GLY A 201 -16.77 16.71 -31.14
CA GLY A 201 -17.18 18.04 -30.73
C GLY A 201 -18.61 18.45 -31.07
N LYS A 202 -19.45 17.55 -31.60
CA LYS A 202 -20.88 17.84 -31.83
C LYS A 202 -21.74 16.60 -31.57
N VAL A 203 -22.84 16.80 -30.85
CA VAL A 203 -23.89 15.79 -30.62
C VAL A 203 -25.25 16.38 -30.99
N VAL A 204 -26.05 15.60 -31.70
CA VAL A 204 -27.40 15.95 -32.14
C VAL A 204 -28.38 14.94 -31.54
N VAL A 205 -29.31 15.41 -30.73
CA VAL A 205 -30.38 14.61 -30.14
C VAL A 205 -31.68 14.92 -30.88
N SER A 206 -32.31 13.90 -31.47
CA SER A 206 -33.63 14.02 -32.11
C SER A 206 -34.68 13.18 -31.38
N ALA A 207 -35.90 13.70 -31.31
CA ALA A 207 -37.02 13.02 -30.64
C ALA A 207 -37.39 11.67 -31.31
N THR A 208 -37.21 11.59 -32.64
CA THR A 208 -37.39 10.38 -33.45
C THR A 208 -36.12 10.06 -34.25
N PRO A 209 -35.86 8.79 -34.57
CA PRO A 209 -34.69 8.40 -35.34
C PRO A 209 -34.77 8.87 -36.79
N LYS A 210 -33.65 9.29 -37.36
CA LYS A 210 -33.59 9.78 -38.75
C LYS A 210 -33.62 8.62 -39.74
N GLY A 211 -34.81 8.34 -40.28
CA GLY A 211 -35.01 7.66 -41.57
C GLY A 211 -34.54 6.19 -41.64
N HIS A 212 -35.48 5.26 -41.47
CA HIS A 212 -35.29 3.89 -41.96
C HIS A 212 -35.57 3.83 -43.48
N SER A 213 -34.65 3.25 -44.25
CA SER A 213 -34.89 2.80 -45.63
C SER A 213 -35.68 1.48 -45.69
N ASP A 214 -36.06 0.90 -44.55
CA ASP A 214 -36.71 -0.40 -44.45
C ASP A 214 -37.89 -0.35 -43.45
N GLY A 215 -39.02 0.21 -43.89
CA GLY A 215 -40.41 -0.07 -43.45
C GLY A 215 -40.84 -0.08 -41.97
N SER A 216 -39.94 -0.04 -40.99
CA SER A 216 -40.23 -0.08 -39.56
C SER A 216 -40.25 1.34 -39.00
N HIS A 217 -41.39 1.76 -38.46
CA HIS A 217 -41.52 3.03 -37.76
C HIS A 217 -40.59 3.04 -36.55
N GLY A 218 -39.58 3.90 -36.58
CA GLY A 218 -38.75 4.18 -35.42
C GLY A 218 -39.58 4.74 -34.27
N VAL A 219 -39.17 4.45 -33.04
CA VAL A 219 -39.94 4.78 -31.82
C VAL A 219 -39.28 5.98 -31.16
N GLU A 220 -40.05 6.88 -30.55
CA GLU A 220 -39.51 8.05 -29.84
C GLU A 220 -38.50 7.65 -28.75
N LEU A 221 -37.46 8.47 -28.57
CA LEU A 221 -36.39 8.23 -27.60
C LEU A 221 -36.89 7.94 -26.17
N PRO A 222 -37.89 8.66 -25.61
CA PRO A 222 -38.41 8.37 -24.27
C PRO A 222 -39.05 6.98 -24.18
N VAL A 223 -39.75 6.56 -25.23
CA VAL A 223 -40.43 5.25 -25.30
C VAL A 223 -39.39 4.13 -25.43
N ALA A 224 -38.30 4.35 -26.17
CA ALA A 224 -37.20 3.41 -26.27
C ALA A 224 -36.46 3.23 -24.93
N LEU A 225 -36.15 4.33 -24.24
CA LEU A 225 -35.51 4.30 -22.91
C LEU A 225 -36.42 3.69 -21.84
N GLN A 226 -37.72 4.01 -21.87
CA GLN A 226 -38.70 3.43 -20.96
C GLN A 226 -38.91 1.93 -21.21
N ALA A 227 -38.92 1.48 -22.47
CA ALA A 227 -38.98 0.05 -22.79
C ALA A 227 -37.74 -0.72 -22.31
N LEU A 228 -36.55 -0.10 -22.38
CA LEU A 228 -35.32 -0.65 -21.79
C LEU A 228 -35.36 -0.69 -20.25
N GLU A 229 -36.02 0.28 -19.61
CA GLU A 229 -36.24 0.26 -18.14
C GLU A 229 -37.26 -0.81 -17.72
N VAL A 230 -38.39 -0.91 -18.42
CA VAL A 230 -39.50 -1.83 -18.10
C VAL A 230 -39.13 -3.29 -18.31
N SER A 231 -38.36 -3.61 -19.35
CA SER A 231 -37.92 -4.98 -19.61
C SER A 231 -37.03 -5.56 -18.50
N PHE A 232 -36.48 -4.72 -17.62
CA PHE A 232 -35.47 -5.13 -16.63
C PHE A 232 -35.68 -4.61 -15.20
N THR A 233 -36.85 -4.09 -14.85
CA THR A 233 -37.04 -3.48 -13.53
C THR A 233 -37.25 -4.51 -12.38
N GLU A 234 -36.35 -4.40 -11.39
CA GLU A 234 -36.33 -4.90 -9.99
C GLU A 234 -36.18 -6.40 -9.67
N LYS A 235 -34.98 -6.82 -9.21
CA LYS A 235 -34.52 -6.73 -7.79
C LYS A 235 -33.08 -7.28 -7.64
N ILE A 236 -32.11 -6.39 -7.49
CA ILE A 236 -30.80 -6.74 -6.91
C ILE A 236 -31.01 -6.91 -5.40
N GLN A 237 -31.33 -8.13 -4.95
CA GLN A 237 -30.99 -8.55 -3.58
C GLN A 237 -30.98 -10.07 -3.29
N LEU A 238 -30.89 -10.96 -4.27
CA LEU A 238 -30.85 -12.41 -3.97
C LEU A 238 -29.88 -13.28 -4.81
N VAL A 239 -28.88 -12.69 -5.47
CA VAL A 239 -27.89 -13.47 -6.26
C VAL A 239 -26.44 -13.17 -5.84
N LEU A 240 -26.19 -12.97 -4.55
CA LEU A 240 -24.83 -13.07 -4.01
C LEU A 240 -24.46 -14.48 -3.53
N LEU A 241 -25.30 -15.50 -3.77
CA LEU A 241 -25.04 -16.86 -3.26
C LEU A 241 -24.99 -18.00 -4.28
N HIS A 242 -25.30 -17.79 -5.57
CA HIS A 242 -25.18 -18.87 -6.55
C HIS A 242 -24.21 -18.52 -7.69
N HIS A 243 -22.97 -18.95 -7.42
CA HIS A 243 -21.79 -18.95 -8.26
C HIS A 243 -22.05 -19.61 -9.63
N ARG A 244 -22.33 -18.81 -10.70
CA ARG A 244 -21.91 -19.04 -12.12
C ARG A 244 -22.55 -18.14 -13.21
N LEU A 245 -23.34 -17.12 -12.89
CA LEU A 245 -23.87 -16.16 -13.89
C LEU A 245 -23.17 -14.79 -13.88
N THR A 246 -21.87 -14.75 -13.63
CA THR A 246 -21.09 -13.50 -13.45
C THR A 246 -20.66 -12.82 -14.76
N ALA A 247 -21.51 -12.72 -15.81
CA ALA A 247 -21.09 -11.95 -17.00
C ALA A 247 -22.17 -11.34 -17.92
N SER A 248 -23.46 -11.70 -17.84
CA SER A 248 -24.38 -11.37 -18.96
C SER A 248 -25.67 -10.62 -18.63
N ILE A 249 -25.81 -10.07 -17.43
CA ILE A 249 -26.93 -9.16 -17.12
C ILE A 249 -26.33 -7.83 -16.68
N ILE A 250 -25.74 -7.14 -17.65
CA ILE A 250 -25.75 -5.69 -17.67
C ILE A 250 -27.20 -5.35 -18.01
N ASP A 251 -27.91 -4.56 -17.19
CA ASP A 251 -29.29 -4.17 -17.49
C ASP A 251 -29.32 -3.62 -18.93
N ALA A 252 -30.29 -3.99 -19.79
CA ALA A 252 -30.25 -3.53 -21.19
C ALA A 252 -30.23 -2.00 -21.32
N LEU A 253 -30.81 -1.30 -20.34
CA LEU A 253 -30.66 0.14 -20.13
C LEU A 253 -29.20 0.55 -19.88
N ASP A 254 -28.45 -0.20 -19.07
CA ASP A 254 -27.02 0.02 -18.83
C ASP A 254 -26.22 -0.10 -20.13
N TYR A 255 -26.54 -1.02 -21.03
CA TYR A 255 -25.82 -1.16 -22.32
C TYR A 255 -26.03 0.05 -23.24
N GLY A 256 -27.28 0.45 -23.48
CA GLY A 256 -27.60 1.60 -24.32
C GLY A 256 -27.07 2.92 -23.74
N MET A 257 -27.24 3.12 -22.42
CA MET A 257 -26.73 4.29 -21.72
C MET A 257 -25.20 4.28 -21.62
N ALA A 258 -24.55 3.11 -21.47
CA ALA A 258 -23.09 3.01 -21.49
C ALA A 258 -22.51 3.44 -22.83
N LYS A 259 -23.11 3.02 -23.95
CA LYS A 259 -22.63 3.44 -25.28
C LYS A 259 -22.79 4.95 -25.50
N ILE A 260 -23.91 5.54 -25.06
CA ILE A 260 -24.09 7.00 -25.08
C ILE A 260 -23.08 7.68 -24.15
N ALA A 261 -22.89 7.18 -22.93
CA ALA A 261 -21.93 7.72 -21.96
C ALA A 261 -20.51 7.68 -22.51
N ASP A 262 -20.10 6.57 -23.13
CA ASP A 262 -18.78 6.44 -23.77
C ASP A 262 -18.61 7.39 -24.94
N SER A 263 -19.65 7.55 -25.76
CA SER A 263 -19.62 8.48 -26.90
C SER A 263 -19.61 9.94 -26.44
N MET A 264 -20.40 10.30 -25.43
CA MET A 264 -20.36 11.62 -24.78
C MET A 264 -19.00 11.89 -24.15
N MET A 265 -18.40 10.90 -23.47
CA MET A 265 -17.07 11.01 -22.93
C MET A 265 -16.03 11.28 -24.03
N LYS A 266 -16.03 10.46 -25.09
CA LYS A 266 -15.04 10.54 -26.16
C LYS A 266 -15.18 11.80 -27.03
N HIS A 267 -16.40 12.13 -27.45
CA HIS A 267 -16.63 13.16 -28.46
C HIS A 267 -16.93 14.54 -27.87
N ILE A 268 -17.40 14.65 -26.63
CA ILE A 268 -17.81 15.94 -26.03
C ILE A 268 -17.01 16.27 -24.77
N LEU A 269 -17.08 15.42 -23.73
CA LEU A 269 -16.51 15.75 -22.41
C LEU A 269 -14.97 15.77 -22.41
N VAL A 270 -14.31 14.81 -23.07
CA VAL A 270 -12.84 14.84 -23.19
C VAL A 270 -12.36 16.10 -23.90
N PRO A 271 -12.86 16.46 -25.11
CA PRO A 271 -12.50 17.73 -25.75
C PRO A 271 -12.82 18.97 -24.91
N ALA A 272 -13.94 18.99 -24.19
CA ALA A 272 -14.35 20.12 -23.36
C ALA A 272 -13.48 20.29 -22.10
N ILE A 273 -12.97 19.19 -21.51
CA ILE A 273 -12.14 19.21 -20.30
C ILE A 273 -10.66 19.41 -20.63
N SER A 274 -10.15 18.73 -21.65
CA SER A 274 -8.72 18.74 -21.98
C SER A 274 -8.25 20.03 -22.66
N ASN A 275 -9.13 20.76 -23.35
CA ASN A 275 -8.79 22.00 -24.06
C ASN A 275 -9.35 23.25 -23.37
N ILE A 276 -8.49 24.24 -23.11
CA ILE A 276 -8.86 25.48 -22.40
C ILE A 276 -9.58 26.47 -23.33
N HIS A 277 -9.27 26.49 -24.63
CA HIS A 277 -9.80 27.45 -25.61
C HIS A 277 -11.08 26.99 -26.31
N VAL A 278 -12.04 26.50 -25.54
CA VAL A 278 -13.23 25.87 -26.09
C VAL A 278 -14.45 26.33 -25.30
N SER A 279 -15.55 26.64 -25.98
CA SER A 279 -16.86 26.93 -25.40
C SER A 279 -17.88 25.86 -25.80
N VAL A 280 -18.90 25.69 -24.96
CA VAL A 280 -20.01 24.77 -25.22
C VAL A 280 -21.20 25.62 -25.67
N LEU A 281 -21.73 25.33 -26.85
CA LEU A 281 -22.91 25.97 -27.41
C LEU A 281 -24.05 24.96 -27.49
N VAL A 282 -25.25 25.40 -27.13
CA VAL A 282 -26.47 24.60 -27.20
C VAL A 282 -27.47 25.30 -28.09
N GLU A 283 -27.84 24.66 -29.19
CA GLU A 283 -28.85 25.13 -30.15
C GLU A 283 -30.09 24.24 -30.03
N CYS A 284 -31.26 24.86 -29.84
CA CYS A 284 -32.55 24.16 -29.80
C CYS A 284 -33.33 24.48 -31.08
N GLY A 285 -33.75 23.45 -31.82
CA GLY A 285 -34.63 23.60 -32.97
C GLY A 285 -36.07 24.00 -32.58
N PRO A 286 -36.87 24.45 -33.56
CA PRO A 286 -38.30 24.72 -33.33
C PRO A 286 -39.01 23.47 -32.79
N GLU A 287 -39.86 23.67 -31.78
CA GLU A 287 -40.66 22.62 -31.11
C GLU A 287 -39.87 21.55 -30.32
N HIS A 288 -38.59 21.79 -29.96
CA HIS A 288 -37.75 20.84 -29.20
C HIS A 288 -37.51 19.47 -29.87
N THR A 289 -37.82 19.34 -31.16
CA THR A 289 -37.69 18.08 -31.91
C THR A 289 -36.25 17.67 -32.17
N VAL A 290 -35.34 18.64 -32.27
CA VAL A 290 -33.89 18.44 -32.46
C VAL A 290 -33.11 19.41 -31.57
N SER A 291 -32.17 18.88 -30.79
CA SER A 291 -31.28 19.65 -29.91
C SER A 291 -29.83 19.34 -30.22
N VAL A 292 -29.01 20.37 -30.38
CA VAL A 292 -27.61 20.23 -30.78
C VAL A 292 -26.71 20.82 -29.70
N LEU A 293 -25.71 20.06 -29.28
CA LEU A 293 -24.60 20.58 -28.48
C LEU A 293 -23.33 20.52 -29.31
N SER A 294 -22.63 21.65 -29.39
CA SER A 294 -21.35 21.78 -30.07
C SER A 294 -20.28 22.35 -29.16
N VAL A 295 -19.06 21.88 -29.36
CA VAL A 295 -17.85 22.21 -28.62
C VAL A 295 -16.99 22.98 -29.60
N VAL A 296 -17.02 24.32 -29.50
CA VAL A 296 -16.45 25.23 -30.50
C VAL A 296 -15.23 25.93 -29.95
N HIS A 297 -14.27 26.27 -30.81
CA HIS A 297 -13.10 27.03 -30.41
C HIS A 297 -13.50 28.45 -29.94
N SER A 298 -12.93 28.90 -28.83
CA SER A 298 -13.20 30.22 -28.23
C SER A 298 -11.92 31.05 -28.21
N GLU A 299 -11.96 32.22 -28.85
CA GLU A 299 -10.85 33.19 -28.89
C GLU A 299 -10.74 34.05 -27.62
N GLU A 300 -11.77 34.04 -26.75
CA GLU A 300 -11.75 34.77 -25.48
C GLU A 300 -10.83 34.09 -24.46
N ASN A 301 -9.67 34.70 -24.16
CA ASN A 301 -8.82 34.33 -23.03
C ASN A 301 -9.50 34.73 -21.71
N LYS A 302 -10.45 33.93 -21.24
CA LYS A 302 -10.99 34.09 -19.90
C LYS A 302 -9.97 33.55 -18.89
N ASP A 303 -9.56 34.40 -17.95
CA ASP A 303 -8.65 34.05 -16.87
C ASP A 303 -9.24 32.86 -16.10
N ASN A 304 -8.63 31.69 -16.21
CA ASN A 304 -9.14 30.42 -15.66
C ASN A 304 -8.30 30.01 -14.44
N ARG A 305 -8.01 30.95 -13.54
CA ARG A 305 -7.17 30.72 -12.36
C ARG A 305 -7.84 29.78 -11.35
N ASP A 306 -9.15 29.89 -11.19
CA ASP A 306 -9.96 29.16 -10.21
C ASP A 306 -10.72 27.96 -10.81
N GLY A 307 -10.66 27.79 -12.14
CA GLY A 307 -11.34 26.72 -12.86
C GLY A 307 -12.81 26.99 -13.18
N SER A 308 -13.34 28.17 -12.87
CA SER A 308 -14.76 28.50 -13.04
C SER A 308 -15.26 28.30 -14.48
N ASN A 309 -14.43 28.60 -15.48
CA ASN A 309 -14.80 28.39 -16.89
C ASN A 309 -14.77 26.91 -17.28
N LEU A 310 -13.90 26.10 -16.68
CA LEU A 310 -13.91 24.65 -16.87
C LEU A 310 -15.19 24.05 -16.27
N TYR A 311 -15.49 24.42 -15.04
CA TYR A 311 -16.68 23.94 -14.33
C TYR A 311 -17.97 24.34 -15.01
N SER A 312 -18.10 25.58 -15.49
CA SER A 312 -19.29 26.03 -16.22
C SER A 312 -19.52 25.22 -17.51
N ARG A 313 -18.47 24.95 -18.29
CA ARG A 313 -18.54 24.13 -19.51
C ARG A 313 -19.03 22.71 -19.21
N ILE A 314 -18.48 22.06 -18.17
CA ILE A 314 -18.91 20.72 -17.77
C ILE A 314 -20.36 20.74 -17.31
N VAL A 315 -20.74 21.75 -16.51
CA VAL A 315 -22.13 21.95 -16.06
C VAL A 315 -23.08 22.10 -17.24
N ASP A 316 -22.72 22.86 -18.28
CA ASP A 316 -23.58 23.06 -19.45
C ASP A 316 -23.74 21.80 -20.30
N VAL A 317 -22.69 20.98 -20.44
CA VAL A 317 -22.80 19.64 -21.04
C VAL A 317 -23.73 18.75 -20.21
N ILE A 318 -23.57 18.73 -18.88
CA ILE A 318 -24.42 17.91 -18.00
C ILE A 318 -25.87 18.38 -18.04
N LYS A 319 -26.15 19.69 -18.05
CA LYS A 319 -27.50 20.23 -18.23
C LYS A 319 -28.13 19.75 -19.53
N PHE A 320 -27.37 19.74 -20.63
CA PHE A 320 -27.85 19.23 -21.92
C PHE A 320 -28.21 17.75 -21.82
N VAL A 321 -27.36 16.93 -21.21
CA VAL A 321 -27.65 15.50 -21.00
C VAL A 321 -28.90 15.31 -20.13
N CYS A 322 -28.99 16.00 -18.99
CA CYS A 322 -30.12 15.90 -18.08
C CYS A 322 -31.44 16.26 -18.77
N LYS A 323 -31.43 17.31 -19.60
CA LYS A 323 -32.64 17.81 -20.27
C LYS A 323 -33.03 17.00 -21.51
N PHE A 324 -32.10 16.67 -22.40
CA PHE A 324 -32.41 16.15 -23.73
C PHE A 324 -32.13 14.66 -23.92
N ILE A 325 -31.24 14.07 -23.13
CA ILE A 325 -30.97 12.62 -23.18
C ILE A 325 -31.74 11.91 -22.07
N CYS A 326 -31.66 12.44 -20.84
CA CYS A 326 -32.30 11.85 -19.67
C CYS A 326 -33.74 12.37 -19.43
N MET A 327 -34.22 13.34 -20.21
CA MET A 327 -35.59 13.88 -20.12
C MET A 327 -36.02 14.26 -18.69
N GLU A 328 -35.10 14.79 -17.90
CA GLU A 328 -35.30 15.15 -16.48
C GLU A 328 -35.68 13.96 -15.57
N ASN A 329 -35.54 12.72 -16.05
CA ASN A 329 -35.73 11.52 -15.26
C ASN A 329 -34.53 11.30 -14.32
N SER A 330 -34.79 11.46 -13.01
CA SER A 330 -33.77 11.33 -11.96
C SER A 330 -33.02 9.99 -11.99
N LYS A 331 -33.67 8.87 -12.36
CA LYS A 331 -33.02 7.56 -12.44
C LYS A 331 -32.00 7.53 -13.57
N TRP A 332 -32.39 7.98 -14.76
CA TRP A 332 -31.51 7.97 -15.95
C TRP A 332 -30.31 8.90 -15.77
N VAL A 333 -30.52 10.06 -15.11
CA VAL A 333 -29.43 10.96 -14.72
C VAL A 333 -28.44 10.26 -13.79
N GLN A 334 -28.92 9.53 -12.77
CA GLN A 334 -28.05 8.78 -11.85
C GLN A 334 -27.29 7.65 -12.55
N PHE A 335 -27.92 6.93 -13.48
CA PHE A 335 -27.24 5.90 -14.29
C PHE A 335 -26.13 6.50 -15.15
N PHE A 336 -26.43 7.57 -15.88
CA PHE A 336 -25.44 8.27 -16.69
C PHE A 336 -24.28 8.80 -15.83
N ALA A 337 -24.59 9.36 -14.66
CA ALA A 337 -23.58 9.85 -13.72
C ALA A 337 -22.68 8.72 -13.19
N LYS A 338 -23.24 7.56 -12.85
CA LYS A 338 -22.47 6.37 -12.40
C LYS A 338 -21.43 5.94 -13.45
N LEU A 339 -21.78 6.06 -14.74
CA LEU A 339 -20.90 5.67 -15.85
C LEU A 339 -19.84 6.73 -16.21
N THR A 340 -20.16 8.01 -16.03
CA THR A 340 -19.31 9.11 -16.52
C THR A 340 -18.52 9.84 -15.43
N TRP A 341 -19.07 10.00 -14.22
CA TRP A 341 -18.45 10.81 -13.15
C TRP A 341 -17.04 10.37 -12.74
N PRO A 342 -16.71 9.07 -12.60
CA PRO A 342 -15.35 8.65 -12.29
C PRO A 342 -14.33 9.17 -13.31
N ARG A 343 -14.68 9.12 -14.61
CA ARG A 343 -13.82 9.58 -15.70
C ARG A 343 -13.76 11.10 -15.78
N ILE A 344 -14.88 11.80 -15.59
CA ILE A 344 -14.93 13.27 -15.55
C ILE A 344 -14.04 13.79 -14.42
N SER A 345 -14.21 13.25 -13.20
CA SER A 345 -13.43 13.67 -12.04
C SER A 345 -11.93 13.41 -12.21
N ASP A 346 -11.52 12.27 -12.78
CA ASP A 346 -10.10 11.99 -13.08
C ASP A 346 -9.51 12.96 -14.12
N LEU A 347 -10.29 13.30 -15.17
CA LEU A 347 -9.85 14.26 -16.18
C LEU A 347 -9.72 15.67 -15.58
N VAL A 348 -10.66 16.09 -14.73
CA VAL A 348 -10.58 17.38 -14.02
C VAL A 348 -9.36 17.41 -13.10
N ILE A 349 -9.10 16.33 -12.34
CA ILE A 349 -7.90 16.24 -11.49
C ILE A 349 -6.63 16.36 -12.33
N THR A 350 -6.54 15.60 -13.43
CA THR A 350 -5.33 15.50 -14.26
C THR A 350 -5.05 16.77 -15.06
N HIS A 351 -6.08 17.39 -15.65
CA HIS A 351 -5.92 18.51 -16.57
C HIS A 351 -5.99 19.87 -15.88
N PHE A 352 -6.60 19.96 -14.69
CA PHE A 352 -6.78 21.21 -13.95
C PHE A 352 -6.23 21.13 -12.52
N LEU A 353 -6.85 20.38 -11.61
CA LEU A 353 -6.54 20.49 -10.17
C LEU A 353 -5.08 20.16 -9.83
N SER A 354 -4.50 19.10 -10.42
CA SER A 354 -3.10 18.72 -10.17
C SER A 354 -2.09 19.78 -10.63
N LYS A 355 -2.45 20.54 -11.68
CA LYS A 355 -1.64 21.63 -12.21
C LYS A 355 -1.83 22.93 -11.43
N ALA A 356 -3.01 23.10 -10.84
CA ALA A 356 -3.34 24.22 -9.97
C ALA A 356 -2.68 24.11 -8.58
N VAL A 357 -2.27 22.91 -8.14
CA VAL A 357 -1.50 22.75 -6.89
C VAL A 357 -0.25 23.63 -6.95
N PRO A 358 -0.07 24.58 -6.00
CA PRO A 358 1.06 25.51 -6.01
C PRO A 358 2.42 24.82 -5.90
N ASN A 359 3.47 25.50 -6.37
CA ASN A 359 4.86 25.03 -6.20
C ASN A 359 5.58 25.67 -4.98
N GLU A 360 4.92 26.65 -4.34
CA GLU A 360 5.43 27.43 -3.20
C GLU A 360 4.37 27.47 -2.09
N ALA A 361 4.79 27.33 -0.83
CA ALA A 361 3.88 27.33 0.32
C ALA A 361 3.14 28.67 0.49
N SER A 362 3.74 29.79 0.11
CA SER A 362 3.12 31.12 0.17
C SER A 362 1.87 31.26 -0.71
N LYS A 363 1.84 30.52 -1.83
CA LYS A 363 0.74 30.53 -2.81
C LYS A 363 -0.36 29.53 -2.47
N LEU A 364 -0.23 28.79 -1.37
CA LEU A 364 -1.26 27.86 -0.90
C LEU A 364 -2.55 28.59 -0.49
N ILE A 365 -2.42 29.85 -0.04
CA ILE A 365 -3.55 30.71 0.29
C ILE A 365 -4.37 31.04 -0.97
N GLU A 366 -3.71 31.28 -2.11
CA GLU A 366 -4.37 31.56 -3.40
C GLU A 366 -5.13 30.34 -3.94
N PHE A 367 -4.84 29.13 -3.45
CA PHE A 367 -5.58 27.92 -3.82
C PHE A 367 -6.99 27.87 -3.20
N GLN A 368 -7.29 28.73 -2.21
CA GLN A 368 -8.61 28.79 -1.58
C GLN A 368 -9.73 29.11 -2.58
N ASP A 369 -9.44 29.92 -3.61
CA ASP A 369 -10.41 30.22 -4.68
C ASP A 369 -10.75 28.95 -5.49
N VAL A 370 -9.74 28.11 -5.78
CA VAL A 370 -9.94 26.80 -6.44
C VAL A 370 -10.75 25.87 -5.54
N VAL A 371 -10.53 25.93 -4.22
CA VAL A 371 -11.29 25.12 -3.24
C VAL A 371 -12.77 25.48 -3.28
N GLN A 372 -13.06 26.78 -3.26
CA GLN A 372 -14.43 27.28 -3.31
C GLN A 372 -15.11 26.91 -4.62
N SER A 373 -14.50 27.22 -5.77
CA SER A 373 -15.08 26.94 -7.09
C SER A 373 -15.30 25.44 -7.34
N THR A 374 -14.42 24.57 -6.83
CA THR A 374 -14.58 23.10 -6.92
C THR A 374 -15.76 22.61 -6.07
N THR A 375 -15.91 23.17 -4.87
CA THR A 375 -17.01 22.80 -3.96
C THR A 375 -18.35 23.29 -4.50
N GLU A 376 -18.41 24.51 -5.04
CA GLU A 376 -19.59 25.05 -5.70
C GLU A 376 -19.99 24.22 -6.93
N PHE A 377 -19.00 23.77 -7.72
CA PHE A 377 -19.22 22.87 -8.84
C PHE A 377 -19.85 21.54 -8.42
N GLU A 378 -19.29 20.83 -7.43
CA GLU A 378 -19.88 19.59 -6.94
C GLU A 378 -21.29 19.80 -6.36
N ASN A 379 -21.52 20.89 -5.62
CA ASN A 379 -22.84 21.24 -5.11
C ASN A 379 -23.84 21.50 -6.25
N LYS A 380 -23.40 22.11 -7.35
CA LYS A 380 -24.23 22.30 -8.54
C LYS A 380 -24.63 20.96 -9.16
N LEU A 381 -23.72 19.98 -9.22
CA LEU A 381 -24.03 18.63 -9.70
C LEU A 381 -24.98 17.87 -8.76
N ARG A 382 -24.85 18.04 -7.44
CA ARG A 382 -25.81 17.50 -6.46
C ARG A 382 -27.20 18.10 -6.66
N SER A 383 -27.30 19.41 -6.94
CA SER A 383 -28.59 20.06 -7.22
C SER A 383 -29.29 19.51 -8.46
N MET A 384 -28.55 18.91 -9.41
CA MET A 384 -29.08 18.27 -10.62
C MET A 384 -29.33 16.76 -10.44
N MET A 385 -29.21 16.23 -9.22
CA MET A 385 -29.26 14.78 -8.92
C MET A 385 -28.21 13.94 -9.67
N PHE A 386 -27.19 14.58 -10.25
CA PHE A 386 -26.07 13.91 -10.92
C PHE A 386 -25.13 13.27 -9.89
N LEU A 387 -24.92 13.94 -8.76
CA LEU A 387 -24.25 13.37 -7.59
C LEU A 387 -25.27 13.13 -6.49
N LEU A 388 -25.15 12.00 -5.77
CA LEU A 388 -26.02 11.69 -4.65
C LEU A 388 -25.77 12.69 -3.49
N PRO A 389 -26.84 13.28 -2.91
CA PRO A 389 -26.70 14.31 -1.87
C PRO A 389 -26.14 13.77 -0.54
N ASP A 390 -26.32 12.48 -0.24
CA ASP A 390 -26.01 11.89 1.08
C ASP A 390 -24.61 11.26 1.19
N ARG A 391 -23.85 11.20 0.09
CA ARG A 391 -22.49 10.68 0.10
C ARG A 391 -21.49 11.79 0.41
N LYS A 392 -20.68 11.60 1.46
CA LYS A 392 -19.44 12.34 1.74
C LYS A 392 -18.34 12.14 0.66
N ASP A 393 -18.66 11.44 -0.42
CA ASP A 393 -17.75 10.98 -1.48
C ASP A 393 -17.55 12.04 -2.59
N GLY A 394 -17.40 13.31 -2.23
CA GLY A 394 -17.01 14.35 -3.18
C GLY A 394 -15.56 14.14 -3.61
N LYS A 395 -15.31 13.40 -4.69
CA LYS A 395 -13.96 13.03 -5.11
C LYS A 395 -13.08 14.25 -5.41
N LEU A 396 -13.65 15.33 -5.95
CA LEU A 396 -12.90 16.55 -6.23
C LEU A 396 -12.72 17.39 -4.96
N THR A 397 -13.76 17.49 -4.12
CA THR A 397 -13.66 18.16 -2.82
C THR A 397 -12.62 17.48 -1.92
N GLN A 398 -12.60 16.15 -1.87
CA GLN A 398 -11.58 15.39 -1.14
C GLN A 398 -10.16 15.67 -1.65
N PHE A 399 -9.96 15.70 -2.97
CA PHE A 399 -8.66 16.03 -3.56
C PHE A 399 -8.17 17.42 -3.13
N VAL A 400 -9.07 18.38 -3.17
CA VAL A 400 -8.80 19.79 -2.85
C VAL A 400 -8.57 19.98 -1.34
N ASP A 401 -9.30 19.28 -0.48
CA ASP A 401 -9.10 19.28 0.97
C ASP A 401 -7.72 18.71 1.34
N ASP A 402 -7.21 17.76 0.56
CA ASP A 402 -5.88 17.17 0.71
C ASP A 402 -4.79 17.90 -0.11
N VAL A 403 -5.01 19.16 -0.53
CA VAL A 403 -4.02 19.94 -1.31
C VAL A 403 -2.67 20.04 -0.60
N GLU A 404 -2.66 20.15 0.73
CA GLU A 404 -1.43 20.17 1.53
C GLU A 404 -0.62 18.89 1.35
N VAL A 405 -1.30 17.73 1.29
CA VAL A 405 -0.67 16.42 1.06
C VAL A 405 -0.10 16.35 -0.34
N HIS A 406 -0.87 16.77 -1.35
CA HIS A 406 -0.40 16.80 -2.74
C HIS A 406 0.81 17.71 -2.94
N PHE A 407 0.78 18.91 -2.35
CA PHE A 407 1.90 19.84 -2.33
C PHE A 407 3.13 19.21 -1.68
N ALA A 408 2.95 18.64 -0.48
CA ALA A 408 4.03 18.05 0.30
C ALA A 408 4.70 16.87 -0.43
N VAL A 409 3.91 15.95 -1.01
CA VAL A 409 4.41 14.82 -1.80
C VAL A 409 5.18 15.28 -3.02
N ARG A 410 4.65 16.26 -3.76
CA ARG A 410 5.33 16.82 -4.95
C ARG A 410 6.66 17.47 -4.56
N LYS A 411 6.68 18.27 -3.51
CA LYS A 411 7.89 18.96 -3.05
C LYS A 411 8.94 17.99 -2.51
N ARG A 412 8.53 16.97 -1.75
CA ARG A 412 9.40 15.87 -1.32
C ARG A 412 10.05 15.19 -2.52
N SER A 413 9.27 14.85 -3.55
CA SER A 413 9.82 14.26 -4.78
C SER A 413 10.81 15.19 -5.47
N GLU A 414 10.56 16.51 -5.52
CA GLU A 414 11.49 17.50 -6.09
C GLU A 414 12.82 17.54 -5.32
N ILE A 415 12.76 17.55 -3.99
CA ILE A 415 13.95 17.53 -3.11
C ILE A 415 14.78 16.26 -3.35
N LEU A 416 14.12 15.10 -3.40
CA LEU A 416 14.80 13.82 -3.62
C LEU A 416 15.42 13.71 -5.02
N VAL A 417 14.77 14.23 -6.05
CA VAL A 417 15.34 14.31 -7.40
C VAL A 417 16.58 15.21 -7.42
N LYS A 418 16.54 16.37 -6.75
CA LYS A 418 17.72 17.25 -6.63
C LYS A 418 18.86 16.56 -5.89
N ALA A 419 18.57 15.88 -4.78
CA ALA A 419 19.58 15.11 -4.04
C ALA A 419 20.19 14.00 -4.91
N ARG A 420 19.37 13.22 -5.62
CA ARG A 420 19.86 12.20 -6.55
C ARG A 420 20.80 12.79 -7.60
N ASN A 421 20.45 13.93 -8.21
CA ASN A 421 21.28 14.56 -9.22
C ASN A 421 22.66 14.97 -8.67
N ILE A 422 22.70 15.52 -7.45
CA ILE A 422 23.95 15.87 -6.76
C ILE A 422 24.81 14.64 -6.46
N LEU A 423 24.17 13.55 -6.02
CA LEU A 423 24.86 12.31 -5.66
C LEU A 423 25.40 11.57 -6.89
N VAL A 424 24.64 11.52 -7.98
CA VAL A 424 25.09 10.90 -9.23
C VAL A 424 26.25 11.67 -9.87
N GLN A 425 26.20 13.00 -9.86
CA GLN A 425 27.26 13.89 -10.36
C GLN A 425 28.28 14.24 -9.28
N TYR A 426 28.68 13.25 -8.46
CA TYR A 426 29.52 13.50 -7.29
C TYR A 426 30.78 14.30 -7.64
N ASP A 427 30.92 15.47 -7.02
CA ASP A 427 31.99 16.43 -7.26
C ASP A 427 32.87 16.52 -6.00
N TYR A 428 34.09 15.96 -6.09
CA TYR A 428 35.08 15.96 -5.01
C TYR A 428 35.77 17.30 -4.82
N ASP A 429 35.58 18.26 -5.73
CA ASP A 429 36.24 19.56 -5.60
C ASP A 429 35.69 20.29 -4.37
N SER A 430 36.58 20.82 -3.52
CA SER A 430 36.18 21.67 -2.40
C SER A 430 36.21 23.14 -2.81
N PRO A 431 35.14 23.91 -2.56
CA PRO A 431 35.15 25.35 -2.72
C PRO A 431 35.77 26.10 -1.52
N LEU A 432 36.10 25.42 -0.40
CA LEU A 432 36.52 26.04 0.85
C LEU A 432 37.94 25.62 1.26
N PRO A 433 38.86 26.58 1.51
CA PRO A 433 40.25 26.31 1.85
C PRO A 433 40.55 26.17 3.36
N GLU A 434 39.56 26.17 4.26
CA GLU A 434 39.84 26.24 5.71
C GLU A 434 39.56 24.93 6.48
N LYS A 435 40.67 24.37 7.01
CA LYS A 435 40.85 23.35 8.07
C LYS A 435 40.32 21.93 7.85
N CYS A 436 39.27 21.71 7.06
CA CYS A 436 38.76 20.37 6.74
C CYS A 436 38.20 20.35 5.31
N PHE A 437 38.80 19.55 4.43
CA PHE A 437 38.38 19.48 3.04
C PHE A 437 37.13 18.61 2.91
N THR A 438 36.00 19.23 2.58
CA THR A 438 34.72 18.55 2.33
C THR A 438 34.31 18.74 0.88
N SER A 439 33.71 17.73 0.28
CA SER A 439 33.25 17.79 -1.10
C SER A 439 32.09 18.77 -1.25
N LYS A 440 32.03 19.39 -2.43
CA LYS A 440 30.89 20.22 -2.80
C LYS A 440 29.57 19.43 -2.80
N SER A 441 29.59 18.15 -3.14
CA SER A 441 28.40 17.30 -3.06
C SER A 441 27.86 17.16 -1.64
N ALA A 442 28.72 16.93 -0.63
CA ALA A 442 28.29 16.86 0.77
C ALA A 442 27.69 18.20 1.25
N LEU A 443 28.31 19.33 0.90
CA LEU A 443 27.82 20.66 1.23
C LEU A 443 26.46 20.97 0.56
N LEU A 444 26.29 20.62 -0.71
CA LEU A 444 25.03 20.82 -1.43
C LEU A 444 23.91 19.93 -0.88
N VAL A 445 24.23 18.69 -0.49
CA VAL A 445 23.29 17.78 0.18
C VAL A 445 22.84 18.37 1.51
N MET A 446 23.77 18.85 2.34
CA MET A 446 23.40 19.47 3.62
C MET A 446 22.60 20.76 3.41
N LYS A 447 22.92 21.56 2.39
CA LYS A 447 22.12 22.73 2.01
C LYS A 447 20.68 22.38 1.63
N LEU A 448 20.46 21.25 0.94
CA LEU A 448 19.10 20.75 0.65
C LEU A 448 18.37 20.34 1.94
N VAL A 449 19.06 19.68 2.87
CA VAL A 449 18.52 19.28 4.18
C VAL A 449 18.07 20.52 4.97
N HIS A 450 18.94 21.53 5.11
CA HIS A 450 18.59 22.79 5.76
C HIS A 450 17.43 23.51 5.06
N GLY A 451 17.40 23.51 3.72
CA GLY A 451 16.30 24.08 2.94
C GLY A 451 14.97 23.40 3.27
N ALA A 452 14.94 22.07 3.25
CA ALA A 452 13.75 21.30 3.59
C ALA A 452 13.27 21.53 5.02
N LEU A 453 14.18 21.58 6.01
CA LEU A 453 13.84 21.83 7.40
C LEU A 453 13.38 23.27 7.66
N LYS A 454 13.94 24.25 6.95
CA LYS A 454 13.48 25.64 7.01
C LYS A 454 12.10 25.81 6.39
N ASP A 455 11.83 25.16 5.26
CA ASP A 455 10.49 25.20 4.66
C ASP A 455 9.48 24.49 5.56
N ALA A 456 9.90 23.44 6.28
CA ALA A 456 9.07 22.71 7.21
C ALA A 456 8.66 23.54 8.44
N SER A 457 9.56 24.37 8.98
CA SER A 457 9.24 25.24 10.12
C SER A 457 8.25 26.36 9.78
N LEU A 458 8.09 26.67 8.49
CA LEU A 458 7.12 27.66 7.99
C LEU A 458 5.80 27.03 7.51
N SER A 459 5.66 25.70 7.61
CA SER A 459 4.55 24.95 7.02
C SER A 459 3.59 24.38 8.07
N SER A 460 2.40 23.92 7.62
CA SER A 460 1.45 23.20 8.49
C SER A 460 2.08 21.90 9.03
N ALA A 461 1.54 21.36 10.13
CA ALA A 461 2.05 20.13 10.74
C ALA A 461 2.10 18.92 9.77
N ARG A 462 1.14 18.83 8.84
CA ARG A 462 1.09 17.76 7.84
C ARG A 462 2.22 17.90 6.82
N VAL A 463 2.42 19.10 6.28
CA VAL A 463 3.46 19.39 5.28
C VAL A 463 4.85 19.30 5.90
N ALA A 464 5.02 19.86 7.11
CA ALA A 464 6.28 19.82 7.85
C ALA A 464 6.77 18.39 8.06
N LYS A 465 5.86 17.45 8.36
CA LYS A 465 6.16 16.03 8.50
C LYS A 465 6.84 15.44 7.25
N GLU A 466 6.26 15.69 6.08
CA GLU A 466 6.79 15.18 4.81
C GLU A 466 8.14 15.81 4.45
N PHE A 467 8.37 17.07 4.82
CA PHE A 467 9.66 17.72 4.59
C PHE A 467 10.74 17.20 5.54
N CYS A 468 10.39 16.87 6.79
CA CYS A 468 11.29 16.14 7.69
C CYS A 468 11.66 14.76 7.11
N PHE A 469 10.69 14.03 6.54
CA PHE A 469 10.99 12.79 5.85
C PHE A 469 11.87 13.01 4.62
N ALA A 470 11.62 14.04 3.82
CA ALA A 470 12.47 14.40 2.69
C ALA A 470 13.92 14.67 3.15
N ALA A 471 14.12 15.49 4.18
CA ALA A 471 15.43 15.81 4.74
C ALA A 471 16.17 14.55 5.23
N ARG A 472 15.46 13.67 5.94
CA ARG A 472 16.00 12.39 6.41
C ARG A 472 16.38 11.46 5.25
N ASP A 473 15.50 11.34 4.26
CA ASP A 473 15.70 10.51 3.08
C ASP A 473 16.90 11.00 2.25
N VAL A 474 17.13 12.31 2.15
CA VAL A 474 18.31 12.88 1.49
C VAL A 474 19.61 12.40 2.14
N LEU A 475 19.68 12.38 3.48
CA LEU A 475 20.84 11.84 4.21
C LEU A 475 20.97 10.33 3.97
N LEU A 476 19.88 9.57 4.03
CA LEU A 476 19.89 8.14 3.76
C LEU A 476 20.33 7.82 2.33
N LEU A 477 19.96 8.63 1.34
CA LEU A 477 20.42 8.52 -0.03
C LEU A 477 21.93 8.74 -0.14
N TYR A 478 22.48 9.77 0.52
CA TYR A 478 23.93 9.98 0.56
C TYR A 478 24.65 8.74 1.10
N ARG A 479 24.19 8.23 2.26
CA ARG A 479 24.71 7.02 2.89
C ARG A 479 24.68 5.80 1.96
N ALA A 480 23.60 5.62 1.18
CA ALA A 480 23.42 4.45 0.34
C ALA A 480 24.19 4.52 -0.98
N ILE A 481 24.27 5.71 -1.59
CA ILE A 481 24.78 5.87 -2.97
C ILE A 481 26.29 6.06 -2.97
N VAL A 482 26.83 6.96 -2.14
CA VAL A 482 28.24 7.38 -2.22
C VAL A 482 29.21 6.23 -2.01
N PRO A 483 29.07 5.36 -0.99
CA PRO A 483 30.02 4.27 -0.79
C PRO A 483 30.05 3.27 -1.94
N VAL A 484 28.89 2.99 -2.54
CA VAL A 484 28.75 2.03 -3.64
C VAL A 484 29.27 2.63 -4.95
N GLN A 485 28.96 3.89 -5.21
CA GLN A 485 29.42 4.58 -6.42
C GLN A 485 30.95 4.66 -6.47
N LEU A 486 31.60 4.79 -5.30
CA LEU A 486 33.02 5.12 -5.18
C LEU A 486 33.90 3.98 -4.68
N GLU A 487 33.33 2.79 -4.53
CA GLU A 487 34.03 1.62 -3.99
C GLU A 487 35.39 1.37 -4.68
N LYS A 488 35.41 1.38 -6.02
CA LYS A 488 36.66 1.19 -6.80
C LYS A 488 37.68 2.32 -6.61
N GLN A 489 37.20 3.53 -6.34
CA GLN A 489 38.06 4.70 -6.14
C GLN A 489 38.66 4.69 -4.75
N PHE A 490 37.97 4.17 -3.73
CA PHE A 490 38.53 4.03 -2.39
C PHE A 490 39.78 3.15 -2.38
N ASP A 491 39.80 2.07 -3.17
CA ASP A 491 40.97 1.19 -3.21
C ASP A 491 42.14 1.75 -4.03
N SER A 492 41.87 2.65 -4.99
CA SER A 492 42.88 3.15 -5.93
C SER A 492 43.37 4.58 -5.64
N LEU A 493 42.55 5.42 -5.00
CA LEU A 493 42.79 6.85 -4.81
C LEU A 493 42.64 7.25 -3.33
N SER A 494 43.76 7.23 -2.61
CA SER A 494 43.85 7.63 -1.19
C SER A 494 43.23 9.01 -0.90
N GLN A 495 43.32 9.94 -1.86
CA GLN A 495 42.75 11.28 -1.75
C GLN A 495 41.23 11.25 -1.64
N VAL A 496 40.57 10.45 -2.48
CA VAL A 496 39.10 10.34 -2.52
C VAL A 496 38.59 9.72 -1.23
N ALA A 497 39.25 8.68 -0.71
CA ALA A 497 38.90 8.07 0.57
C ALA A 497 38.99 9.07 1.73
N ALA A 498 40.03 9.91 1.77
CA ALA A 498 40.20 10.93 2.80
C ALA A 498 39.11 12.04 2.72
N ILE A 499 38.75 12.48 1.52
CA ILE A 499 37.67 13.46 1.31
C ILE A 499 36.33 12.88 1.76
N VAL A 500 36.01 11.65 1.35
CA VAL A 500 34.73 11.03 1.72
C VAL A 500 34.67 10.71 3.22
N HIS A 501 35.79 10.35 3.86
CA HIS A 501 35.87 10.30 5.32
C HIS A 501 35.45 11.63 5.96
N ASN A 502 36.03 12.74 5.51
CA ASN A 502 35.69 14.08 6.01
C ASN A 502 34.22 14.42 5.75
N ASP A 503 33.67 14.04 4.61
CA ASP A 503 32.26 14.28 4.29
C ASP A 503 31.32 13.55 5.25
N PHE A 504 31.52 12.24 5.45
CA PHE A 504 30.72 11.47 6.40
C PHE A 504 30.89 12.01 7.83
N TYR A 505 32.10 12.41 8.22
CA TYR A 505 32.37 13.00 9.53
C TYR A 505 31.67 14.37 9.69
N HIS A 506 31.77 15.25 8.69
CA HIS A 506 31.14 16.56 8.69
C HIS A 506 29.61 16.44 8.74
N LEU A 507 29.02 15.60 7.88
CA LEU A 507 27.58 15.33 7.89
C LEU A 507 27.12 14.78 9.26
N SER A 508 27.93 13.92 9.90
CA SER A 508 27.62 13.46 11.27
C SER A 508 27.54 14.61 12.27
N GLN A 509 28.45 15.59 12.21
CA GLN A 509 28.44 16.73 13.13
C GLN A 509 27.26 17.68 12.83
N GLU A 510 27.01 17.96 11.56
CA GLU A 510 25.88 18.80 11.14
C GLU A 510 24.54 18.19 11.57
N ILE A 511 24.36 16.87 11.41
CA ILE A 511 23.15 16.15 11.84
C ILE A 511 22.86 16.38 13.33
N LEU A 512 23.88 16.37 14.19
CA LEU A 512 23.72 16.65 15.63
C LEU A 512 23.29 18.10 15.88
N GLY A 513 23.71 19.04 15.03
CA GLY A 513 23.36 20.45 15.09
C GLY A 513 21.93 20.76 14.62
N LEU A 514 21.35 19.97 13.71
CA LEU A 514 20.02 20.21 13.14
C LEU A 514 18.93 20.30 14.21
N ALA A 515 18.99 19.41 15.20
CA ALA A 515 18.03 19.41 16.30
C ALA A 515 18.13 20.69 17.14
N PHE A 516 19.33 21.23 17.35
CA PHE A 516 19.51 22.46 18.09
C PHE A 516 19.00 23.67 17.30
N GLN A 517 19.21 23.68 15.99
CA GLN A 517 18.85 24.81 15.14
C GLN A 517 17.35 24.93 14.88
N TYR A 518 16.66 23.81 14.62
CA TYR A 518 15.29 23.85 14.11
C TYR A 518 14.22 23.42 15.11
N ARG A 519 14.53 22.62 16.12
CA ARG A 519 13.51 21.99 16.98
C ARG A 519 12.54 22.98 17.63
N ALA A 520 13.00 24.16 18.02
CA ALA A 520 12.17 25.18 18.66
C ALA A 520 11.07 25.72 17.73
N ASP A 521 11.31 25.70 16.42
CA ASP A 521 10.39 26.25 15.42
C ASP A 521 9.31 25.25 15.00
N PHE A 522 9.37 24.00 15.48
CA PHE A 522 8.40 22.95 15.13
C PHE A 522 7.31 22.78 16.20
N PRO A 523 6.07 22.42 15.77
CA PRO A 523 5.00 22.01 16.68
C PRO A 523 5.44 20.86 17.60
N SER A 524 4.96 20.83 18.85
CA SER A 524 5.36 19.88 19.90
C SER A 524 5.38 18.42 19.44
N ASP A 525 4.42 18.02 18.62
CA ASP A 525 4.24 16.64 18.15
C ASP A 525 5.28 16.23 17.08
N LEU A 526 5.91 17.21 16.43
CA LEU A 526 6.91 17.03 15.38
C LEU A 526 8.34 17.22 15.88
N GLN A 527 8.55 17.83 17.05
CA GLN A 527 9.89 18.08 17.60
C GLN A 527 10.76 16.83 17.74
N LYS A 528 10.15 15.65 17.91
CA LYS A 528 10.88 14.38 17.97
C LYS A 528 11.39 13.91 16.59
N GLN A 529 10.75 14.33 15.51
CA GLN A 529 11.04 13.88 14.15
C GLN A 529 12.23 14.61 13.52
N VAL A 530 12.56 15.83 13.98
CA VAL A 530 13.65 16.68 13.45
C VAL A 530 15.03 16.32 14.02
N VAL A 531 15.08 15.38 14.97
CA VAL A 531 16.27 15.17 15.79
C VAL A 531 17.37 14.43 15.04
N PHE A 532 17.02 13.49 14.15
CA PHE A 532 17.94 12.65 13.34
C PHE A 532 19.18 12.08 14.08
N VAL A 533 19.19 12.09 15.42
CA VAL A 533 20.33 11.69 16.27
C VAL A 533 20.71 10.23 16.05
N ASP A 534 19.77 9.41 15.57
CA ASP A 534 20.02 8.03 15.20
C ASP A 534 20.94 7.89 13.98
N LEU A 535 20.99 8.89 13.09
CA LEU A 535 21.84 8.86 11.89
C LEU A 535 23.28 9.29 12.17
N ALA A 536 23.52 10.23 13.09
CA ALA A 536 24.87 10.74 13.34
C ALA A 536 25.90 9.63 13.68
N PRO A 537 25.64 8.71 14.64
CA PRO A 537 26.56 7.61 14.93
C PRO A 537 26.84 6.72 13.72
N ILE A 538 25.85 6.51 12.85
CA ILE A 538 25.99 5.69 11.64
C ILE A 538 26.97 6.38 10.67
N PHE A 539 26.81 7.68 10.44
CA PHE A 539 27.71 8.45 9.58
C PHE A 539 29.13 8.49 10.14
N SER A 540 29.30 8.71 11.44
CA SER A 540 30.61 8.68 12.08
C SER A 540 31.30 7.31 11.97
N GLN A 541 30.55 6.20 12.15
CA GLN A 541 31.10 4.85 11.99
C GLN A 541 31.54 4.58 10.55
N MET A 542 30.79 5.09 9.56
CA MET A 542 31.15 4.96 8.15
C MET A 542 32.38 5.78 7.79
N ALA A 543 32.49 7.02 8.29
CA ALA A 543 33.70 7.83 8.15
C ALA A 543 34.92 7.06 8.65
N ASP A 544 34.85 6.54 9.87
CA ASP A 544 35.93 5.78 10.47
C ASP A 544 36.27 4.50 9.70
N ALA A 545 35.26 3.79 9.18
CA ALA A 545 35.48 2.56 8.42
C ALA A 545 36.26 2.81 7.12
N ILE A 546 35.92 3.90 6.40
CA ILE A 546 36.61 4.31 5.16
C ILE A 546 38.07 4.63 5.47
N LEU A 547 38.34 5.46 6.48
CA LEU A 547 39.70 5.85 6.82
C LEU A 547 40.52 4.67 7.35
N ARG A 548 39.94 3.79 8.18
CA ARG A 548 40.62 2.57 8.65
C ARG A 548 41.00 1.65 7.50
N ARG A 549 40.11 1.45 6.52
CA ARG A 549 40.42 0.68 5.31
C ARG A 549 41.58 1.30 4.55
N GLN A 550 41.59 2.63 4.41
CA GLN A 550 42.67 3.32 3.70
C GLN A 550 44.02 3.25 4.42
N ILE A 551 44.03 3.31 5.75
CA ILE A 551 45.22 3.06 6.57
C ILE A 551 45.74 1.65 6.34
N GLN A 552 44.85 0.64 6.31
CA GLN A 552 45.26 -0.74 6.08
C GLN A 552 45.88 -0.94 4.69
N LEU A 553 45.23 -0.46 3.63
CA LEU A 553 45.76 -0.53 2.26
C LEU A 553 47.15 0.14 2.15
N THR A 554 47.33 1.25 2.85
CA THR A 554 48.63 1.93 2.94
C THR A 554 49.67 1.06 3.62
N VAL A 555 49.34 0.46 4.77
CA VAL A 555 50.23 -0.43 5.51
C VAL A 555 50.59 -1.67 4.68
N ASP A 556 49.65 -2.23 3.94
CA ASP A 556 49.87 -3.39 3.07
C ASP A 556 50.85 -3.02 1.94
N THR A 557 50.63 -1.89 1.27
CA THR A 557 51.53 -1.37 0.21
C THR A 557 52.95 -1.13 0.74
N ILE A 558 53.08 -0.57 1.94
CA ILE A 558 54.39 -0.34 2.56
C ILE A 558 55.03 -1.67 2.98
N SER A 559 54.25 -2.64 3.44
CA SER A 559 54.75 -3.97 3.79
C SER A 559 55.32 -4.69 2.58
N GLU A 560 54.64 -4.61 1.42
CA GLU A 560 55.17 -5.12 0.15
C GLU A 560 56.50 -4.45 -0.25
N ALA A 561 56.64 -3.14 0.00
CA ALA A 561 57.91 -2.44 -0.23
C ALA A 561 59.03 -2.91 0.72
N ILE A 562 58.70 -3.21 1.98
CA ILE A 562 59.64 -3.77 2.97
C ILE A 562 60.05 -5.20 2.58
N ASP A 563 59.15 -6.01 2.03
CA ASP A 563 59.45 -7.39 1.62
C ASP A 563 60.58 -7.45 0.55
N GLY A 564 60.77 -6.38 -0.23
CA GLY A 564 61.92 -6.23 -1.15
C GLY A 564 63.30 -6.21 -0.47
N ALA A 565 63.36 -6.00 0.85
CA ALA A 565 64.59 -6.07 1.64
C ALA A 565 64.97 -7.52 2.03
N GLU A 566 64.14 -8.51 1.70
CA GLU A 566 64.36 -9.93 2.00
C GLU A 566 64.69 -10.20 3.48
N GLY A 567 64.03 -9.46 4.38
CA GLY A 567 64.25 -9.58 5.83
C GLY A 567 65.53 -8.91 6.34
N PHE A 568 66.17 -8.05 5.55
CA PHE A 568 67.39 -7.31 5.91
C PHE A 568 68.61 -8.22 6.20
N GLN A 569 68.63 -9.43 5.63
CA GLN A 569 69.70 -10.40 5.83
C GLN A 569 70.85 -10.21 4.83
N ASN A 570 72.05 -10.65 5.21
CA ASN A 570 73.27 -10.65 4.41
C ASN A 570 73.67 -9.27 3.88
N THR A 571 73.37 -8.20 4.61
CA THR A 571 73.65 -6.81 4.18
C THR A 571 75.13 -6.45 4.14
N HIS A 572 76.01 -7.31 4.65
CA HIS A 572 77.46 -7.22 4.41
C HIS A 572 77.81 -7.44 2.92
N GLN A 573 76.90 -8.01 2.12
CA GLN A 573 77.05 -8.17 0.68
C GLN A 573 76.43 -6.96 -0.05
N PRO A 574 77.12 -6.38 -1.05
CA PRO A 574 76.68 -5.14 -1.68
C PRO A 574 75.31 -5.26 -2.38
N GLN A 575 74.97 -6.42 -2.94
CA GLN A 575 73.68 -6.62 -3.62
C GLN A 575 72.49 -6.61 -2.65
N HIS A 576 72.63 -7.29 -1.51
CA HIS A 576 71.59 -7.31 -0.47
C HIS A 576 71.49 -5.96 0.24
N TYR A 577 72.61 -5.27 0.47
CA TYR A 577 72.61 -3.91 0.99
C TYR A 577 71.85 -2.93 0.09
N GLU A 578 72.14 -2.92 -1.20
CA GLU A 578 71.45 -2.04 -2.15
C GLU A 578 69.95 -2.36 -2.24
N SER A 579 69.57 -3.64 -2.14
CA SER A 579 68.15 -4.05 -2.10
C SER A 579 67.45 -3.54 -0.84
N ALA A 580 68.06 -3.72 0.34
CA ALA A 580 67.53 -3.23 1.60
C ALA A 580 67.44 -1.69 1.64
N LYS A 581 68.47 -1.00 1.13
CA LYS A 581 68.50 0.45 0.99
C LYS A 581 67.38 0.94 0.07
N PHE A 582 67.24 0.34 -1.10
CA PHE A 582 66.17 0.67 -2.04
C PHE A 582 64.79 0.47 -1.41
N SER A 583 64.57 -0.62 -0.66
CA SER A 583 63.32 -0.83 0.08
C SER A 583 63.04 0.26 1.10
N ILE A 584 64.03 0.69 1.89
CA ILE A 584 63.87 1.82 2.82
C ILE A 584 63.54 3.12 2.08
N GLU A 585 64.21 3.41 0.96
CA GLU A 585 63.92 4.59 0.13
C GLU A 585 62.49 4.54 -0.45
N GLN A 586 62.00 3.36 -0.88
CA GLN A 586 60.62 3.18 -1.32
C GLN A 586 59.62 3.41 -0.18
N VAL A 587 59.88 2.89 1.02
CA VAL A 587 59.04 3.11 2.21
C VAL A 587 58.93 4.60 2.52
N VAL A 588 60.08 5.30 2.56
CA VAL A 588 60.15 6.75 2.77
C VAL A 588 59.34 7.49 1.70
N PHE A 589 59.51 7.13 0.43
CA PHE A 589 58.80 7.76 -0.68
C PHE A 589 57.28 7.62 -0.55
N ILE A 590 56.78 6.42 -0.22
CA ILE A 590 55.34 6.16 -0.02
C ILE A 590 54.81 6.98 1.16
N LEU A 591 55.52 6.99 2.29
CA LEU A 591 55.14 7.75 3.48
C LEU A 591 55.05 9.25 3.19
N GLU A 592 56.04 9.82 2.49
CA GLU A 592 56.06 11.24 2.16
C GLU A 592 54.94 11.62 1.17
N LYS A 593 54.65 10.75 0.19
CA LYS A 593 53.52 10.94 -0.71
C LYS A 593 52.19 11.00 0.04
N ILE A 594 52.00 10.13 1.03
CA ILE A 594 50.77 10.09 1.83
C ILE A 594 50.72 11.26 2.81
N ARG A 595 51.86 11.67 3.38
CA ARG A 595 51.99 12.89 4.20
C ARG A 595 51.41 14.09 3.48
N ILE A 596 51.94 14.41 2.30
CA ILE A 596 51.53 15.58 1.49
C ILE A 596 50.03 15.54 1.20
N MET A 597 49.50 14.36 0.88
CA MET A 597 48.09 14.19 0.54
C MET A 597 47.17 14.35 1.76
N TRP A 598 47.43 13.61 2.85
CA TRP A 598 46.54 13.58 4.01
C TRP A 598 46.64 14.83 4.87
N GLU A 599 47.84 15.44 4.99
CA GLU A 599 48.04 16.67 5.78
C GLU A 599 47.21 17.83 5.22
N SER A 600 47.01 17.87 3.90
CA SER A 600 46.22 18.91 3.24
C SER A 600 44.70 18.70 3.31
N ILE A 601 44.23 17.48 3.61
CA ILE A 601 42.82 17.10 3.52
C ILE A 601 42.22 16.83 4.90
N LEU A 602 42.88 16.00 5.70
CA LEU A 602 42.36 15.53 6.98
C LEU A 602 42.53 16.60 8.08
N PRO A 603 41.59 16.71 9.02
CA PRO A 603 41.77 17.51 10.23
C PRO A 603 43.04 17.09 11.00
N ARG A 604 43.76 18.06 11.58
CA ARG A 604 45.07 17.82 12.20
C ARG A 604 45.10 16.68 13.22
N SER A 605 44.06 16.54 14.06
CA SER A 605 43.97 15.45 15.04
C SER A 605 43.83 14.07 14.38
N ILE A 606 43.02 13.98 13.33
CA ILE A 606 42.76 12.76 12.57
C ILE A 606 43.98 12.39 11.74
N TYR A 607 44.60 13.37 11.07
CA TYR A 607 45.85 13.20 10.34
C TYR A 607 46.94 12.60 11.25
N ARG A 608 47.21 13.24 12.40
CA ARG A 608 48.26 12.79 13.33
C ARG A 608 48.04 11.35 13.78
N LYS A 609 46.82 11.02 14.21
CA LYS A 609 46.46 9.66 14.64
C LYS A 609 46.63 8.64 13.52
N SER A 610 46.17 8.98 12.31
CA SER A 610 46.23 8.08 11.15
C SER A 610 47.67 7.82 10.72
N MET A 611 48.48 8.87 10.62
CA MET A 611 49.89 8.76 10.27
C MET A 611 50.69 8.01 11.33
N CYS A 612 50.38 8.21 12.62
CA CYS A 612 51.02 7.44 13.69
C CYS A 612 50.69 5.95 13.62
N ASN A 613 49.47 5.57 13.24
CA ASN A 613 49.14 4.15 13.05
C ASN A 613 49.95 3.51 11.91
N VAL A 614 50.13 4.25 10.80
CA VAL A 614 50.94 3.79 9.66
C VAL A 614 52.40 3.64 10.09
N LEU A 615 53.03 4.71 10.59
CA LEU A 615 54.41 4.68 11.08
C LEU A 615 54.64 3.61 12.14
N GLY A 616 53.67 3.47 13.05
CA GLY A 616 53.69 2.49 14.11
C GLY A 616 53.91 1.07 13.58
N SER A 617 53.14 0.73 12.54
CA SER A 617 53.20 -0.56 11.84
C SER A 617 54.52 -0.73 11.07
N VAL A 618 54.98 0.31 10.38
CA VAL A 618 56.23 0.32 9.60
C VAL A 618 57.45 0.07 10.49
N PHE A 619 57.63 0.88 11.54
CA PHE A 619 58.77 0.71 12.44
C PHE A 619 58.72 -0.61 13.19
N SER A 620 57.53 -1.08 13.59
CA SER A 620 57.40 -2.40 14.21
C SER A 620 57.78 -3.53 13.26
N ARG A 621 57.44 -3.42 11.97
CA ARG A 621 57.78 -4.43 10.95
C ARG A 621 59.29 -4.48 10.72
N ILE A 622 59.91 -3.34 10.43
CA ILE A 622 61.36 -3.26 10.16
C ILE A 622 62.18 -3.71 11.38
N THR A 623 61.83 -3.22 12.58
CA THR A 623 62.51 -3.62 13.83
C THR A 623 62.40 -5.12 14.05
N ARG A 624 61.22 -5.71 13.80
CA ARG A 624 61.02 -7.16 13.96
C ARG A 624 61.89 -7.94 12.98
N ASP A 625 61.91 -7.55 11.71
CA ASP A 625 62.62 -8.29 10.67
C ASP A 625 64.14 -8.26 10.93
N MET A 626 64.68 -7.11 11.36
CA MET A 626 66.09 -6.99 11.78
C MET A 626 66.42 -7.80 13.05
N LEU A 627 65.49 -7.91 14.00
CA LEU A 627 65.68 -8.71 15.22
C LEU A 627 65.56 -10.23 14.99
N LEU A 628 65.03 -10.66 13.85
CA LEU A 628 64.88 -12.07 13.48
C LEU A 628 66.08 -12.64 12.71
N ILE A 629 67.13 -11.85 12.50
CA ILE A 629 68.36 -12.32 11.86
C ILE A 629 69.10 -13.24 12.83
N ASP A 630 69.39 -14.48 12.42
CA ASP A 630 69.96 -15.51 13.30
C ASP A 630 71.49 -15.41 13.47
N ASP A 631 72.20 -14.93 12.44
CA ASP A 631 73.67 -14.79 12.42
C ASP A 631 74.03 -13.51 11.66
N MET A 632 74.77 -12.61 12.31
CA MET A 632 75.07 -11.28 11.81
C MET A 632 76.59 -11.06 11.76
N ALA A 633 77.10 -10.72 10.58
CA ALA A 633 78.48 -10.27 10.46
C ALA A 633 78.67 -8.90 11.13
N ALA A 634 79.87 -8.61 11.63
CA ALA A 634 80.19 -7.30 12.22
C ALA A 634 80.04 -6.14 11.23
N GLU A 635 80.25 -6.37 9.93
CA GLU A 635 79.98 -5.37 8.90
C GLU A 635 78.48 -5.16 8.71
N GLU A 636 77.68 -6.22 8.81
CA GLU A 636 76.22 -6.16 8.66
C GLU A 636 75.54 -5.37 9.79
N THR A 637 76.06 -5.42 11.02
CA THR A 637 75.55 -4.55 12.10
C THR A 637 75.76 -3.07 11.79
N LEU A 638 76.88 -2.70 11.16
CA LEU A 638 77.14 -1.31 10.72
C LEU A 638 76.23 -0.90 9.56
N GLN A 639 76.03 -1.78 8.57
CA GLN A 639 75.17 -1.50 7.43
C GLN A 639 73.71 -1.31 7.86
N LEU A 640 73.18 -2.16 8.74
CA LEU A 640 71.82 -2.02 9.27
C LEU A 640 71.64 -0.76 10.10
N GLN A 641 72.63 -0.41 10.93
CA GLN A 641 72.62 0.85 11.66
C GLN A 641 72.56 2.05 10.70
N GLY A 642 73.35 2.01 9.62
CA GLY A 642 73.30 3.01 8.54
C GLY A 642 71.93 3.13 7.89
N LEU A 643 71.25 2.00 7.61
CA LEU A 643 69.88 1.99 7.06
C LEU A 643 68.85 2.59 8.03
N ILE A 644 68.98 2.33 9.33
CA ILE A 644 68.12 2.94 10.35
C ILE A 644 68.30 4.46 10.37
N HIS A 645 69.55 4.94 10.37
CA HIS A 645 69.83 6.38 10.34
C HIS A 645 69.32 7.04 9.06
N LEU A 646 69.53 6.40 7.91
CA LEU A 646 68.99 6.85 6.62
C LEU A 646 67.47 7.03 6.67
N ALA A 647 66.74 6.07 7.24
CA ALA A 647 65.29 6.15 7.40
C ALA A 647 64.89 7.31 8.32
N LEU A 648 65.57 7.47 9.47
CA LEU A 648 65.26 8.51 10.45
C LEU A 648 65.52 9.92 9.92
N GLU A 649 66.63 10.12 9.18
CA GLU A 649 66.99 11.40 8.57
C GLU A 649 65.96 11.80 7.50
N ASN A 650 65.60 10.86 6.62
CA ASN A 650 64.66 11.13 5.53
C ASN A 650 63.21 11.34 6.00
N LEU A 651 62.81 10.82 7.16
CA LEU A 651 61.48 11.01 7.74
C LEU A 651 61.38 12.20 8.71
N SER A 652 62.45 12.99 8.86
CA SER A 652 62.50 14.11 9.81
C SER A 652 61.39 15.15 9.61
N SER A 653 61.07 15.51 8.36
CA SER A 653 59.97 16.44 8.02
C SER A 653 58.60 15.90 8.45
N LEU A 654 58.39 14.59 8.27
CA LEU A 654 57.16 13.91 8.65
C LEU A 654 57.01 13.90 10.17
N PHE A 655 58.08 13.57 10.93
CA PHE A 655 58.05 13.64 12.39
C PHE A 655 57.70 15.03 12.91
N LEU A 656 58.26 16.10 12.31
CA LEU A 656 57.91 17.47 12.66
C LEU A 656 56.42 17.79 12.44
N SER A 657 55.79 17.24 11.39
CA SER A 657 54.35 17.41 11.14
C SER A 657 53.46 16.78 12.24
N LEU A 658 54.00 15.83 13.02
CA LEU A 658 53.28 15.10 14.05
C LEU A 658 53.41 15.71 15.45
N VAL A 659 54.26 16.71 15.65
CA VAL A 659 54.49 17.34 16.96
C VAL A 659 53.56 18.56 17.15
N GLU A 660 53.18 18.83 18.40
CA GLU A 660 52.46 20.06 18.75
C GLU A 660 53.46 21.19 18.98
N ASN A 661 53.45 22.19 18.10
CA ASN A 661 54.31 23.37 18.23
C ASN A 661 53.48 24.51 18.82
N ASN A 662 53.73 24.89 20.07
CA ASN A 662 53.09 26.07 20.68
C ASN A 662 53.62 27.39 20.11
N ASP A 663 54.87 27.43 19.59
CA ASP A 663 55.54 28.67 19.19
C ASP A 663 55.89 28.78 17.69
N GLY A 664 55.43 27.85 16.85
CA GLY A 664 55.55 27.93 15.38
C GLY A 664 56.98 27.99 14.80
N SER A 665 58.03 27.88 15.62
CA SER A 665 59.43 28.14 15.25
C SER A 665 60.32 26.89 15.14
N THR A 666 59.83 25.73 15.58
CA THR A 666 60.61 24.50 15.63
C THR A 666 60.83 23.92 14.23
N LYS A 667 61.99 24.24 13.62
CA LYS A 667 62.42 23.72 12.31
C LYS A 667 63.23 22.42 12.39
N PHE A 668 63.55 21.96 13.60
CA PHE A 668 64.44 20.82 13.85
C PHE A 668 63.88 19.95 14.98
N LEU A 669 64.20 18.65 14.97
CA LEU A 669 63.79 17.74 16.04
C LEU A 669 64.67 17.98 17.28
N ASP A 670 64.13 18.71 18.25
CA ASP A 670 64.77 18.94 19.55
C ASP A 670 64.44 17.80 20.55
N HIS A 671 64.98 17.91 21.77
CA HIS A 671 64.79 16.88 22.79
C HIS A 671 63.31 16.71 23.17
N ASP A 672 62.56 17.80 23.26
CA ASP A 672 61.14 17.78 23.63
C ASP A 672 60.27 17.16 22.53
N ALA A 673 60.58 17.42 21.25
CA ALA A 673 59.93 16.78 20.12
C ALA A 673 60.10 15.25 20.17
N TRP A 674 61.30 14.75 20.48
CA TRP A 674 61.55 13.31 20.63
C TRP A 674 60.78 12.70 21.81
N ILE A 675 60.67 13.41 22.93
CA ILE A 675 59.87 12.95 24.08
C ILE A 675 58.38 12.80 23.69
N GLN A 676 57.84 13.77 22.96
CA GLN A 676 56.45 13.70 22.47
C GLN A 676 56.26 12.53 21.50
N LEU A 677 57.17 12.37 20.54
CA LEU A 677 57.12 11.27 19.57
C LEU A 677 57.21 9.92 20.25
N ASP A 678 58.07 9.76 21.26
CA ASP A 678 58.18 8.52 22.04
C ASP A 678 56.91 8.17 22.80
N GLY A 679 56.17 9.18 23.27
CA GLY A 679 54.89 8.98 23.93
C GLY A 679 53.78 8.50 22.98
N ILE A 680 53.81 8.95 21.72
CA ILE A 680 52.78 8.66 20.71
C ILE A 680 53.13 7.44 19.86
N LEU A 681 54.42 7.18 19.63
CA LEU A 681 54.97 6.13 18.76
C LEU A 681 56.01 5.25 19.50
N PRO A 682 55.57 4.30 20.35
CA PRO A 682 56.49 3.39 21.05
C PRO A 682 57.39 2.57 20.12
N SER A 683 56.91 2.21 18.92
CA SER A 683 57.72 1.45 17.95
C SER A 683 58.85 2.29 17.34
N LEU A 684 58.68 3.60 17.20
CA LEU A 684 59.76 4.51 16.80
C LEU A 684 60.84 4.59 17.89
N LYS A 685 60.45 4.66 19.17
CA LYS A 685 61.38 4.59 20.29
C LYS A 685 62.22 3.31 20.26
N LYS A 686 61.55 2.16 20.07
CA LYS A 686 62.23 0.86 19.93
C LYS A 686 63.18 0.83 18.73
N PHE A 687 62.74 1.32 17.58
CA PHE A 687 63.53 1.39 16.35
C PHE A 687 64.78 2.26 16.50
N ARG A 688 64.69 3.42 17.15
CA ARG A 688 65.86 4.25 17.46
C ARG A 688 66.82 3.55 18.43
N LYS A 689 66.28 2.88 19.45
CA LYS A 689 67.11 2.13 20.41
C LYS A 689 67.79 0.92 19.76
N LEU A 690 67.21 0.33 18.70
CA LEU A 690 67.88 -0.72 17.92
C LEU A 690 69.14 -0.20 17.23
N ALA A 691 69.13 1.02 16.68
CA ALA A 691 70.33 1.63 16.10
C ALA A 691 71.46 1.80 17.13
N GLU A 692 71.14 2.17 18.36
CA GLU A 692 72.12 2.17 19.46
C GLU A 692 72.59 0.75 19.78
N LEU A 693 71.65 -0.19 19.89
CA LEU A 693 71.93 -1.58 20.27
C LEU A 693 72.89 -2.29 19.30
N LEU A 694 72.83 -1.97 18.00
CA LEU A 694 73.72 -2.53 16.96
C LEU A 694 75.20 -2.13 17.13
N ASP A 695 75.50 -1.05 17.85
CA ASP A 695 76.88 -0.56 18.11
C ASP A 695 77.35 -0.84 19.56
N MET A 696 76.51 -1.47 20.38
CA MET A 696 76.82 -1.72 21.78
C MET A 696 77.69 -2.97 21.99
N SER A 697 78.68 -2.85 22.87
CA SER A 697 79.42 -4.01 23.38
C SER A 697 78.54 -4.89 24.28
N LEU A 698 78.88 -6.18 24.42
CA LEU A 698 78.16 -7.13 25.28
C LEU A 698 77.99 -6.63 26.73
N LYS A 699 79.02 -5.94 27.27
CA LYS A 699 78.97 -5.34 28.61
C LYS A 699 77.96 -4.19 28.69
N SER A 700 77.92 -3.34 27.67
CA SER A 700 76.99 -2.22 27.59
C SER A 700 75.54 -2.72 27.47
N ILE A 701 75.30 -3.76 26.65
CA ILE A 701 73.98 -4.40 26.52
C ILE A 701 73.50 -4.93 27.87
N THR A 702 74.38 -5.63 28.60
CA THR A 702 74.06 -6.17 29.94
C THR A 702 73.67 -5.03 30.90
N SER A 703 74.43 -3.94 30.92
CA SER A 703 74.14 -2.79 31.79
C SER A 703 72.83 -2.08 31.43
N CYS A 704 72.50 -1.95 30.13
CA CYS A 704 71.22 -1.40 29.68
C CYS A 704 70.03 -2.33 29.96
N TRP A 705 70.25 -3.65 30.03
CA TRP A 705 69.24 -4.59 30.50
C TRP A 705 69.01 -4.44 32.01
N GLU A 706 70.09 -4.39 32.80
CA GLU A 706 70.04 -4.23 34.26
C GLU A 706 69.38 -2.90 34.70
N SER A 707 69.62 -1.82 33.97
CA SER A 707 69.00 -0.52 34.24
C SER A 707 67.52 -0.45 33.83
N GLY A 708 67.02 -1.47 33.12
CA GLY A 708 65.67 -1.52 32.55
C GLY A 708 65.48 -0.62 31.34
N ASP A 709 66.54 -0.05 30.77
CA ASP A 709 66.48 0.87 29.63
C ASP A 709 65.93 0.19 28.36
N LEU A 710 66.40 -1.03 28.07
CA LEU A 710 65.89 -1.82 26.94
C LEU A 710 64.41 -2.17 27.09
N VAL A 711 63.98 -2.48 28.30
CA VAL A 711 62.58 -2.83 28.62
C VAL A 711 61.67 -1.61 28.47
N ARG A 712 62.14 -0.43 28.93
CA ARG A 712 61.45 0.87 28.72
C ARG A 712 61.36 1.28 27.26
N CYS A 713 62.18 0.70 26.39
CA CYS A 713 62.12 0.87 24.94
C CYS A 713 61.31 -0.24 24.25
N GLY A 714 60.74 -1.19 25.00
CA GLY A 714 59.86 -2.23 24.47
C GLY A 714 60.56 -3.50 23.99
N PHE A 715 61.81 -3.74 24.38
CA PHE A 715 62.49 -5.02 24.10
C PHE A 715 62.12 -6.09 25.13
N THR A 716 61.91 -7.30 24.64
CA THR A 716 61.66 -8.49 25.45
C THR A 716 62.95 -9.25 25.73
N SER A 717 62.98 -10.05 26.80
CA SER A 717 64.14 -10.88 27.13
C SER A 717 64.53 -11.82 25.98
N SER A 718 63.54 -12.39 25.28
CA SER A 718 63.77 -13.25 24.11
C SER A 718 64.41 -12.51 22.95
N GLU A 719 63.95 -11.30 22.63
CA GLU A 719 64.53 -10.50 21.55
C GLU A 719 65.99 -10.15 21.85
N VAL A 720 66.30 -9.72 23.08
CA VAL A 720 67.68 -9.38 23.47
C VAL A 720 68.58 -10.62 23.47
N GLN A 721 68.09 -11.77 23.94
CA GLN A 721 68.84 -13.02 23.89
C GLN A 721 69.14 -13.47 22.46
N ASN A 722 68.16 -13.40 21.56
CA ASN A 722 68.34 -13.77 20.16
C ASN A 722 69.31 -12.82 19.46
N PHE A 723 69.17 -11.52 19.70
CA PHE A 723 70.09 -10.50 19.19
C PHE A 723 71.54 -10.74 19.63
N ILE A 724 71.78 -11.06 20.92
CA ILE A 724 73.13 -11.38 21.42
C ILE A 724 73.70 -12.64 20.75
N LYS A 725 72.86 -13.66 20.51
CA LYS A 725 73.29 -14.88 19.83
C LYS A 725 73.68 -14.61 18.38
N ALA A 726 72.98 -13.69 17.71
CA ALA A 726 73.20 -13.34 16.32
C ALA A 726 74.51 -12.56 16.09
N ILE A 727 74.88 -11.64 16.99
CA ILE A 727 76.03 -10.74 16.76
C ILE A 727 77.32 -11.25 17.40
N PHE A 728 77.25 -11.93 18.55
CA PHE A 728 78.44 -12.33 19.31
C PHE A 728 78.74 -13.82 19.13
N ALA A 729 79.98 -14.14 18.75
CA ALA A 729 80.48 -15.51 18.68
C ALA A 729 80.39 -16.25 20.03
N ASP A 730 80.34 -17.59 20.00
CA ASP A 730 80.26 -18.38 21.23
C ASP A 730 81.49 -18.18 22.12
N SER A 731 81.28 -17.56 23.28
CA SER A 731 82.32 -17.28 24.26
C SER A 731 81.78 -17.48 25.68
N PRO A 732 82.65 -17.72 26.67
CA PRO A 732 82.23 -17.80 28.08
C PRO A 732 81.47 -16.55 28.53
N LEU A 733 81.93 -15.37 28.10
CA LEU A 733 81.29 -14.08 28.39
C LEU A 733 79.88 -13.99 27.81
N ARG A 734 79.67 -14.49 26.58
CA ARG A 734 78.33 -14.56 25.97
C ARG A 734 77.39 -15.45 26.78
N LYS A 735 77.86 -16.62 27.21
CA LYS A 735 77.05 -17.56 28.02
C LYS A 735 76.66 -16.97 29.37
N GLU A 736 77.59 -16.26 30.02
CA GLU A 736 77.32 -15.54 31.27
C GLU A 736 76.29 -14.43 31.08
N CYS A 737 76.46 -13.59 30.05
CA CYS A 737 75.53 -12.51 29.71
C CYS A 737 74.11 -13.04 29.42
N LEU A 738 73.99 -14.09 28.60
CA LEU A 738 72.71 -14.72 28.30
C LEU A 738 72.07 -15.31 29.56
N GLY A 739 72.87 -15.99 30.38
CA GLY A 739 72.43 -16.51 31.68
C GLY A 739 71.94 -15.40 32.61
N TRP A 740 72.54 -14.21 32.55
CA TRP A 740 72.09 -13.07 33.32
C TRP A 740 70.74 -12.55 32.87
N ILE A 741 70.57 -12.29 31.57
CA ILE A 741 69.32 -11.76 31.00
C ILE A 741 68.12 -12.68 31.28
N VAL A 742 68.35 -13.99 31.38
CA VAL A 742 67.31 -14.98 31.76
C VAL A 742 66.95 -14.88 33.25
N ARG A 743 67.95 -14.63 34.13
CA ARG A 743 67.77 -14.61 35.59
C ARG A 743 67.24 -13.29 36.12
N THR A 744 67.41 -12.20 35.38
CA THR A 744 66.76 -10.91 35.62
C THR A 744 65.66 -10.67 34.59
N PRO A 745 64.51 -11.37 34.70
CA PRO A 745 63.32 -10.96 33.98
C PRO A 745 62.88 -9.62 34.58
N ALA A 746 63.08 -8.55 33.82
CA ALA A 746 62.58 -7.22 34.14
C ALA A 746 61.08 -7.12 33.88
#